data_AF-A0AB40AW58-F1
#
_entry.id   AF-A0AB40AW58-F1
#
_cell.length_a   1.000
_cell.length_b   1.000
_cell.length_c   1.000
_cell.angle_alpha   90.00
_cell.angle_beta   90.00
_cell.angle_gamma   90.00
#
_symmetry.space_group_name_H-M   'P 1'
#
loop_
_entity.id
_entity.type
_entity.pdbx_description
1 polymer ?
#
loop_
_entity_poly.entity_id
_entity_poly.type
_entity_poly.pdbx_seq_one_letter_code
_entity_poly.pdbx_strand_id
1 'polypeptide(L)'
;MESQRRRVLTSIFLMTLLVSSAHCLEFGRKKKKKPDGPIKTVVILVMENRSFDHILGWLKSSRPDIDGLTGHESNRLSTSDPSSPEVFVSDDAVFIDSDPGHSFQAIREQIFGSEDTSADPAPMNGFAQQAESMGEGMARTVMSGFTPDSVPVYTALVNEFAVFDRWFASVPTSTQPNRFYVHSATSHGASSNVRKDLIHGFPQKTIFDSLDESGLSFGIYYQNIPATLFFKSLRKLKHITKFHNYKLTFKLHAKWGKLPNYVVIEQRYMDVELFPANDDHPSHDVARGQRFVKEVYETLRSSPQWNETALLITYDEHGGFYDHVPTPVFNVPNPDGIIGPDPFFFKFDRLGVRVPTILVSPWIDKATVIHEPNGPTPYSHFEHSSIPATIKKLFNLNSNFLTKRDAWAGTFESYFSIRKSPRTDCPEKLPEVTKSLRPFGPKEDAALSEFQMELIQLASQLVGDHVLNTYPEIGKGMSVGEANQYAEDAVARFLEAGRAALRAGANESAIVTMRPALTSRTRLLFLPNIMNMAEALEASVVESVNAIYLLFSSYLVFLMQLGFAMLCAGSVRAKNAMNIMLTNVVDAVVGTVSYYLFGFAFAFGSGTNPFIGTSLFALKGIPNESYDYSYFLYEWAFAIAVAGITSGSIAERTQFGAYLVFSFLLTGFVYPVVAHWVWSPTGWLSPNYSGSSGLLFGAGAIDFAGSGVVHMVGGVAGLWGAIIEGPRVGRFDAFGKPVAMRGHNATLVVLGTFLLWFGWFGFNPGSFNKILVPYPDAPYQGNWTGVGRTAVTTALAGSTAGLVTLFGRRLLVGHWDALDVCNGLLGGFVAITSGCSVVEPWAALICGFVSAWVLIGLNALALKLRFDDPLEAAQLHGGCGAWGLLFTGLFAKEELVVQVYNSGEVGLRRPFGLLMGGGWGLLGAQVVELLAILGWVSITMALLFLVLSKLRLLRISVDEELAGLDVSRHGGYAYADDNHPRFYGEYLRIQDEARS
;
A
#
# COMPACT_ATOMS: atom_id res chain seq x y z
N MET A 1 -44.43 11.56 0.72
CA MET A 1 -43.29 12.46 1.02
C MET A 1 -42.56 12.12 2.32
N GLU A 2 -43.26 11.72 3.38
CA GLU A 2 -42.67 11.50 4.71
C GLU A 2 -41.76 10.25 4.80
N SER A 3 -42.10 9.20 4.05
CA SER A 3 -41.29 7.97 3.90
C SER A 3 -39.97 8.19 3.14
N GLN A 4 -39.99 9.00 2.07
CA GLN A 4 -38.78 9.40 1.36
C GLN A 4 -37.87 10.29 2.23
N ARG A 5 -38.47 11.20 3.02
CA ARG A 5 -37.73 11.99 4.01
C ARG A 5 -37.04 11.11 5.05
N ARG A 6 -37.73 10.08 5.57
CA ARG A 6 -37.12 9.12 6.50
C ARG A 6 -35.98 8.34 5.87
N ARG A 7 -36.12 7.80 4.65
CA ARG A 7 -35.04 7.06 3.97
C ARG A 7 -33.83 7.92 3.66
N VAL A 8 -34.03 9.17 3.24
CA VAL A 8 -32.95 10.13 3.03
C VAL A 8 -32.27 10.49 4.35
N LEU A 9 -33.04 10.69 5.43
CA LEU A 9 -32.51 10.93 6.78
C LEU A 9 -31.74 9.72 7.34
N THR A 10 -32.20 8.49 7.08
CA THR A 10 -31.51 7.26 7.52
C THR A 10 -30.22 7.02 6.72
N SER A 11 -30.22 7.28 5.41
CA SER A 11 -28.99 7.21 4.60
C SER A 11 -28.00 8.31 4.95
N ILE A 12 -28.47 9.53 5.25
CA ILE A 12 -27.63 10.62 5.77
C ILE A 12 -27.09 10.24 7.15
N PHE A 13 -27.90 9.63 8.02
CA PHE A 13 -27.50 9.15 9.36
C PHE A 13 -26.46 8.02 9.29
N LEU A 14 -26.60 7.06 8.37
CA LEU A 14 -25.60 6.01 8.13
C LEU A 14 -24.31 6.56 7.48
N MET A 15 -24.41 7.52 6.56
CA MET A 15 -23.25 8.23 6.02
C MET A 15 -22.55 9.06 7.10
N THR A 16 -23.30 9.69 8.01
CA THR A 16 -22.71 10.40 9.16
C THR A 16 -22.11 9.43 10.17
N LEU A 17 -22.60 8.20 10.32
CA LEU A 17 -21.97 7.14 11.13
C LEU A 17 -20.69 6.57 10.50
N LEU A 18 -20.66 6.43 9.18
CA LEU A 18 -19.46 6.02 8.42
C LEU A 18 -18.39 7.13 8.33
N VAL A 19 -18.82 8.40 8.32
CA VAL A 19 -17.90 9.56 8.37
C VAL A 19 -17.49 9.89 9.82
N SER A 20 -18.34 9.63 10.81
CA SER A 20 -18.02 9.85 12.24
C SER A 20 -17.16 8.75 12.86
N SER A 21 -17.15 7.53 12.30
CA SER A 21 -16.12 6.52 12.64
C SER A 21 -14.72 6.88 12.10
N ALA A 22 -14.63 7.78 11.11
CA ALA A 22 -13.38 8.42 10.69
C ALA A 22 -13.07 9.73 11.44
N HIS A 23 -13.98 10.24 12.27
CA HIS A 23 -13.82 11.51 13.03
C HIS A 23 -13.90 11.33 14.56
N CYS A 24 -13.95 10.09 15.07
CA CYS A 24 -13.88 9.85 16.50
C CYS A 24 -12.43 9.87 16.98
N LEU A 25 -11.80 11.06 16.93
CA LEU A 25 -10.62 11.51 17.67
C LEU A 25 -10.40 13.03 17.46
N GLU A 26 -11.44 13.85 17.27
CA GLU A 26 -11.30 15.30 17.47
C GLU A 26 -11.46 15.64 18.96
N PHE A 27 -10.39 15.41 19.71
CA PHE A 27 -10.21 16.01 21.03
C PHE A 27 -10.28 17.54 20.93
N GLY A 28 -10.95 18.16 21.91
CA GLY A 28 -11.39 19.55 21.92
C GLY A 28 -10.42 20.53 21.23
N ARG A 29 -10.88 21.13 20.13
CA ARG A 29 -10.15 22.17 19.40
C ARG A 29 -9.98 23.41 20.29
N LYS A 30 -8.83 23.52 20.98
CA LYS A 30 -8.26 24.83 21.30
C LYS A 30 -8.07 25.57 19.97
N LYS A 31 -8.46 26.85 19.89
CA LYS A 31 -8.19 27.70 18.71
C LYS A 31 -6.69 27.64 18.42
N LYS A 32 -6.30 27.05 17.29
CA LYS A 32 -4.88 26.95 16.89
C LYS A 32 -4.34 28.34 16.61
N LYS A 33 -3.29 28.73 17.32
CA LYS A 33 -2.52 29.95 17.04
C LYS A 33 -1.89 29.79 15.65
N LYS A 34 -2.01 30.78 14.79
CA LYS A 34 -1.24 30.83 13.54
C LYS A 34 0.01 31.67 13.81
N PRO A 35 1.22 31.17 13.49
CA PRO A 35 2.42 32.00 13.56
C PRO A 35 2.28 33.27 12.72
N ASP A 36 2.94 34.35 13.13
CA ASP A 36 3.06 35.57 12.33
C ASP A 36 4.21 35.40 11.30
N GLY A 37 4.29 36.25 10.27
CA GLY A 37 5.36 36.19 9.26
C GLY A 37 5.20 35.09 8.20
N PRO A 38 6.16 34.92 7.27
CA PRO A 38 5.99 34.02 6.12
C PRO A 38 6.16 32.53 6.44
N ILE A 39 6.97 32.19 7.45
CA ILE A 39 7.28 30.80 7.81
C ILE A 39 6.27 30.27 8.82
N LYS A 40 5.63 29.15 8.51
CA LYS A 40 4.65 28.46 9.37
C LYS A 40 5.14 27.11 9.85
N THR A 41 6.11 26.52 9.13
CA THR A 41 6.68 25.19 9.37
C THR A 41 8.19 25.30 9.37
N VAL A 42 8.83 24.85 10.45
CA VAL A 42 10.29 24.68 10.52
C VAL A 42 10.60 23.19 10.63
N VAL A 43 11.42 22.69 9.70
CA VAL A 43 11.88 21.30 9.63
C VAL A 43 13.34 21.26 10.07
N ILE A 44 13.63 20.40 11.05
CA ILE A 44 14.97 20.21 11.60
C ILE A 44 15.46 18.81 11.24
N LEU A 45 16.67 18.75 10.69
CA LEU A 45 17.40 17.53 10.37
C LEU A 45 18.82 17.65 10.95
N VAL A 46 19.19 16.75 11.88
CA VAL A 46 20.48 16.78 12.58
C VAL A 46 21.30 15.54 12.23
N MET A 47 22.25 15.68 11.32
CA MET A 47 23.19 14.63 10.88
C MET A 47 24.27 14.38 11.97
N GLU A 48 25.12 13.37 11.80
CA GLU A 48 26.09 12.92 12.81
C GLU A 48 27.54 13.22 12.44
N ASN A 49 28.30 13.67 13.45
CA ASN A 49 29.75 13.48 13.60
C ASN A 49 30.60 13.95 12.41
N ARG A 50 30.46 15.23 12.00
CA ARG A 50 31.29 15.86 10.95
C ARG A 50 31.56 17.33 11.24
N SER A 51 32.83 17.75 11.11
CA SER A 51 33.20 19.17 11.20
C SER A 51 32.76 19.95 9.95
N PHE A 52 32.66 21.28 10.08
CA PHE A 52 32.37 22.14 8.93
C PHE A 52 33.43 21.98 7.85
N ASP A 53 34.71 22.03 8.20
CA ASP A 53 35.79 21.94 7.22
C ASP A 53 35.85 20.58 6.50
N HIS A 54 35.46 19.51 7.18
CA HIS A 54 35.45 18.18 6.58
C HIS A 54 34.42 18.02 5.45
N ILE A 55 33.22 18.61 5.60
CA ILE A 55 32.15 18.50 4.59
C ILE A 55 32.13 19.70 3.62
N LEU A 56 32.35 20.91 4.11
CA LEU A 56 32.12 22.16 3.38
C LEU A 56 33.38 23.04 3.25
N GLY A 57 34.47 22.74 3.97
CA GLY A 57 35.67 23.60 4.01
C GLY A 57 36.28 23.86 2.64
N TRP A 58 36.34 22.84 1.79
CA TRP A 58 36.91 22.94 0.44
C TRP A 58 36.05 23.70 -0.57
N LEU A 59 34.82 24.10 -0.21
CA LEU A 59 34.03 25.00 -1.05
C LEU A 59 34.69 26.37 -1.21
N LYS A 60 35.57 26.79 -0.28
CA LYS A 60 36.27 28.08 -0.35
C LYS A 60 36.94 28.34 -1.70
N SER A 61 37.46 27.28 -2.34
CA SER A 61 38.11 27.36 -3.65
C SER A 61 37.20 27.91 -4.76
N SER A 62 35.89 27.64 -4.67
CA SER A 62 34.86 28.15 -5.59
C SER A 62 33.97 29.24 -4.98
N ARG A 63 33.97 29.36 -3.66
CA ARG A 63 33.17 30.29 -2.84
C ARG A 63 34.09 30.99 -1.82
N PRO A 64 34.89 31.98 -2.25
CA PRO A 64 35.90 32.63 -1.40
C PRO A 64 35.29 33.44 -0.24
N ASP A 65 33.99 33.71 -0.31
CA ASP A 65 33.18 34.32 0.73
C ASP A 65 32.93 33.39 1.93
N ILE A 66 33.14 32.08 1.80
CA ILE A 66 33.02 31.12 2.91
C ILE A 66 34.34 31.06 3.70
N ASP A 67 34.22 31.04 5.03
CA ASP A 67 35.33 30.79 5.96
C ASP A 67 35.72 29.28 5.96
N GLY A 68 36.30 28.79 4.87
CA GLY A 68 36.74 27.39 4.71
C GLY A 68 38.27 27.22 4.65
N LEU A 69 38.73 26.08 4.12
CA LEU A 69 40.15 25.69 4.06
C LEU A 69 40.90 26.35 2.89
N THR A 70 42.19 26.65 3.11
CA THR A 70 43.11 27.18 2.09
C THR A 70 44.13 26.15 1.60
N GLY A 71 44.28 25.02 2.30
CA GLY A 71 45.28 24.00 2.01
C GLY A 71 46.61 24.21 2.74
N HIS A 72 46.74 25.28 3.53
CA HIS A 72 47.96 25.59 4.30
C HIS A 72 47.81 25.28 5.80
N GLU A 73 46.59 24.97 6.24
CA GLU A 73 46.28 24.61 7.62
C GLU A 73 46.94 23.26 7.98
N SER A 74 47.48 23.14 9.19
CA SER A 74 48.16 21.94 9.65
C SER A 74 48.07 21.73 11.16
N ASN A 75 48.24 20.49 11.60
CA ASN A 75 48.42 20.10 13.00
C ASN A 75 49.69 19.25 13.13
N ARG A 76 50.40 19.35 14.25
CA ARG A 76 51.56 18.48 14.53
C ARG A 76 51.08 17.15 15.11
N LEU A 77 51.83 16.08 14.83
CA LEU A 77 51.59 14.77 15.49
C LEU A 77 51.84 14.81 17.01
N SER A 78 52.68 15.72 17.48
CA SER A 78 52.84 16.07 18.89
C SER A 78 52.89 17.58 19.04
N THR A 79 51.97 18.15 19.80
CA THR A 79 51.88 19.60 20.08
C THR A 79 52.98 20.07 21.02
N SER A 80 53.52 19.15 21.83
CA SER A 80 54.59 19.42 22.80
C SER A 80 56.00 19.41 22.20
N ASP A 81 56.16 18.86 21.00
CA ASP A 81 57.44 18.78 20.27
C ASP A 81 57.41 19.66 19.01
N PRO A 82 58.09 20.82 19.01
CA PRO A 82 58.15 21.70 17.84
C PRO A 82 58.76 21.06 16.59
N SER A 83 59.56 20.00 16.75
CA SER A 83 60.19 19.24 15.65
C SER A 83 59.32 18.09 15.12
N SER A 84 58.18 17.83 15.76
CA SER A 84 57.21 16.82 15.31
C SER A 84 56.75 17.10 13.87
N PRO A 85 56.55 16.06 13.04
CA PRO A 85 55.97 16.21 11.72
C PRO A 85 54.62 16.95 11.75
N GLU A 86 54.39 17.79 10.74
CA GLU A 86 53.11 18.45 10.48
C GLU A 86 52.28 17.63 9.49
N VAL A 87 50.99 17.49 9.80
CA VAL A 87 49.98 16.92 8.92
C VAL A 87 49.15 18.10 8.40
N PHE A 88 49.24 18.34 7.10
CA PHE A 88 48.47 19.37 6.42
C PHE A 88 47.08 18.85 6.07
N VAL A 89 46.12 19.77 5.98
CA VAL A 89 44.78 19.44 5.45
C VAL A 89 44.87 18.98 3.99
N SER A 90 43.99 18.07 3.59
CA SER A 90 43.90 17.55 2.22
C SER A 90 42.45 17.40 1.77
N ASP A 91 42.21 17.38 0.46
CA ASP A 91 40.88 17.25 -0.17
C ASP A 91 40.57 15.81 -0.63
N ASP A 92 41.32 14.84 -0.13
CA ASP A 92 41.24 13.43 -0.50
C ASP A 92 40.41 12.59 0.48
N ALA A 93 39.45 13.19 1.20
CA ALA A 93 38.58 12.43 2.09
C ALA A 93 37.80 11.37 1.30
N VAL A 94 37.82 10.16 1.85
CA VAL A 94 37.13 8.99 1.33
C VAL A 94 36.16 8.46 2.38
N PHE A 95 35.51 7.34 2.09
CA PHE A 95 34.83 6.58 3.12
C PHE A 95 35.79 6.16 4.25
N ILE A 96 35.38 6.42 5.49
CA ILE A 96 36.20 6.18 6.69
C ILE A 96 35.56 5.06 7.51
N ASP A 97 36.27 3.95 7.69
CA ASP A 97 35.80 2.75 8.40
C ASP A 97 36.10 2.78 9.91
N SER A 98 36.70 3.86 10.40
CA SER A 98 37.08 4.10 11.79
C SER A 98 36.23 5.20 12.41
N ASP A 99 36.07 5.16 13.73
CA ASP A 99 35.36 6.17 14.51
C ASP A 99 36.38 7.03 15.30
N PRO A 100 36.69 8.26 14.85
CA PRO A 100 37.65 9.12 15.54
C PRO A 100 37.16 9.55 16.91
N GLY A 101 38.09 9.94 17.79
CA GLY A 101 37.75 10.29 19.17
C GLY A 101 36.84 11.51 19.25
N HIS A 102 35.66 11.37 19.86
CA HIS A 102 34.70 12.47 20.03
C HIS A 102 34.11 12.50 21.45
N SER A 103 34.84 11.95 22.43
CA SER A 103 34.55 12.10 23.86
C SER A 103 34.94 13.50 24.35
N PHE A 104 34.40 13.96 25.48
CA PHE A 104 34.79 15.26 26.07
C PHE A 104 36.32 15.41 26.24
N GLN A 105 37.01 14.34 26.64
CA GLN A 105 38.47 14.34 26.79
C GLN A 105 39.17 14.50 25.45
N ALA A 106 38.76 13.73 24.43
CA ALA A 106 39.33 13.77 23.10
C ALA A 106 39.10 15.16 22.46
N ILE A 107 37.87 15.69 22.54
CA ILE A 107 37.53 16.99 21.98
C ILE A 107 38.32 18.12 22.64
N ARG A 108 38.50 18.05 23.96
CA ARG A 108 39.34 19.02 24.68
C ARG A 108 40.80 18.94 24.21
N GLU A 109 41.36 17.75 24.05
CA GLU A 109 42.71 17.60 23.50
C GLU A 109 42.80 18.12 22.07
N GLN A 110 41.81 17.85 21.22
CA GLN A 110 41.76 18.36 19.85
C GLN A 110 41.77 19.90 19.79
N ILE A 111 40.96 20.55 20.64
CA ILE A 111 40.84 22.01 20.70
C ILE A 111 42.11 22.67 21.26
N PHE A 112 42.73 22.10 22.30
CA PHE A 112 43.79 22.78 23.06
C PHE A 112 45.20 22.20 22.88
N GLY A 113 45.31 20.98 22.35
CA GLY A 113 46.57 20.25 22.22
C GLY A 113 47.22 19.85 23.56
N SER A 114 46.63 20.21 24.70
CA SER A 114 47.21 20.01 26.03
C SER A 114 46.13 19.97 27.12
N GLU A 115 46.56 19.75 28.36
CA GLU A 115 45.66 19.80 29.52
C GLU A 115 45.16 21.22 29.86
N ASP A 116 45.90 22.25 29.43
CA ASP A 116 45.56 23.65 29.67
C ASP A 116 44.49 24.13 28.69
N THR A 117 43.33 24.51 29.23
CA THR A 117 42.19 25.00 28.46
C THR A 117 41.97 26.51 28.57
N SER A 118 43.01 27.28 28.92
CA SER A 118 42.91 28.73 29.15
C SER A 118 43.18 29.61 27.93
N ALA A 119 43.69 29.03 26.83
CA ALA A 119 44.04 29.76 25.61
C ALA A 119 42.81 30.37 24.92
N ASP A 120 42.94 31.64 24.50
CA ASP A 120 41.96 32.39 23.71
C ASP A 120 42.69 33.31 22.71
N PRO A 121 42.48 33.15 21.39
CA PRO A 121 41.64 32.12 20.76
C PRO A 121 42.14 30.69 21.04
N ALA A 122 41.21 29.73 21.06
CA ALA A 122 41.56 28.32 21.20
C ALA A 122 42.46 27.86 20.03
N PRO A 123 43.52 27.07 20.27
CA PRO A 123 44.57 26.84 19.27
C PRO A 123 44.20 25.85 18.16
N MET A 124 43.20 24.98 18.36
CA MET A 124 42.72 24.00 17.37
C MET A 124 43.83 23.10 16.81
N ASN A 125 44.83 22.74 17.61
CA ASN A 125 46.09 22.16 17.15
C ASN A 125 46.32 20.69 17.55
N GLY A 126 45.39 20.08 18.29
CA GLY A 126 45.55 18.74 18.83
C GLY A 126 44.86 17.62 18.05
N PHE A 127 44.22 17.90 16.90
CA PHE A 127 43.45 16.91 16.16
C PHE A 127 44.32 15.78 15.62
N ALA A 128 45.43 16.11 14.98
CA ALA A 128 46.37 15.12 14.48
C ALA A 128 46.98 14.27 15.62
N GLN A 129 47.39 14.92 16.73
CA GLN A 129 47.92 14.22 17.90
C GLN A 129 46.92 13.24 18.50
N GLN A 130 45.70 13.70 18.76
CA GLN A 130 44.67 12.88 19.39
C GLN A 130 44.29 11.70 18.49
N ALA A 131 44.13 11.92 17.18
CA ALA A 131 43.82 10.87 16.23
C ALA A 131 44.94 9.84 16.11
N GLU A 132 46.20 10.27 15.98
CA GLU A 132 47.35 9.36 15.87
C GLU A 132 47.52 8.48 17.12
N SER A 133 47.13 9.00 18.30
CA SER A 133 47.13 8.21 19.55
C SER A 133 46.15 7.03 19.52
N MET A 134 45.13 7.07 18.66
CA MET A 134 44.14 6.00 18.50
C MET A 134 44.56 4.94 17.47
N GLY A 135 45.46 5.28 16.54
CA GLY A 135 45.95 4.36 15.53
C GLY A 135 46.83 5.03 14.48
N GLU A 136 47.80 4.28 13.94
CA GLU A 136 48.73 4.75 12.91
C GLU A 136 47.98 5.24 11.66
N GLY A 137 48.29 6.46 11.21
CA GLY A 137 47.71 7.07 10.00
C GLY A 137 46.35 7.74 10.20
N MET A 138 45.76 7.68 11.40
CA MET A 138 44.50 8.35 11.72
C MET A 138 44.61 9.87 11.66
N ALA A 139 45.79 10.46 11.90
CA ALA A 139 46.01 11.89 11.75
C ALA A 139 45.67 12.39 10.34
N ARG A 140 46.07 11.66 9.29
CA ARG A 140 45.74 12.03 7.91
C ARG A 140 44.24 11.94 7.65
N THR A 141 43.59 10.92 8.21
CA THR A 141 42.13 10.73 8.06
C THR A 141 41.35 11.91 8.64
N VAL A 142 41.65 12.35 9.87
CA VAL A 142 40.92 13.45 10.52
C VAL A 142 41.23 14.82 9.93
N MET A 143 42.39 14.98 9.30
CA MET A 143 42.81 16.22 8.61
C MET A 143 42.34 16.30 7.15
N SER A 144 41.75 15.23 6.60
CA SER A 144 41.19 15.22 5.24
C SER A 144 39.79 15.85 5.20
N GLY A 145 39.36 16.36 4.04
CA GLY A 145 38.01 16.87 3.79
C GLY A 145 37.51 16.52 2.38
N PHE A 146 36.19 16.57 2.16
CA PHE A 146 35.59 16.22 0.88
C PHE A 146 35.68 17.36 -0.13
N THR A 147 35.96 17.02 -1.39
CA THR A 147 35.80 17.97 -2.50
C THR A 147 34.33 18.31 -2.75
N PRO A 148 34.02 19.52 -3.27
CA PRO A 148 32.66 19.91 -3.64
C PRO A 148 31.94 18.92 -4.57
N ASP A 149 32.70 18.26 -5.47
CA ASP A 149 32.18 17.26 -6.42
C ASP A 149 31.84 15.92 -5.77
N SER A 150 32.45 15.60 -4.62
CA SER A 150 32.18 14.38 -3.85
C SER A 150 30.92 14.51 -2.99
N VAL A 151 30.55 15.75 -2.64
CA VAL A 151 29.35 16.09 -1.87
C VAL A 151 28.36 16.97 -2.65
N PRO A 152 27.94 16.56 -3.86
CA PRO A 152 27.22 17.43 -4.81
C PRO A 152 25.86 17.92 -4.29
N VAL A 153 25.20 17.16 -3.39
CA VAL A 153 23.92 17.60 -2.79
C VAL A 153 24.16 18.76 -1.83
N TYR A 154 25.15 18.65 -0.95
CA TYR A 154 25.50 19.70 -0.01
C TYR A 154 26.02 20.95 -0.75
N THR A 155 26.90 20.76 -1.74
CA THR A 155 27.39 21.83 -2.62
C THR A 155 26.24 22.58 -3.30
N ALA A 156 25.26 21.85 -3.86
CA ALA A 156 24.10 22.48 -4.50
C ALA A 156 23.26 23.30 -3.50
N LEU A 157 23.01 22.78 -2.31
CA LEU A 157 22.25 23.49 -1.29
C LEU A 157 22.94 24.77 -0.82
N VAL A 158 24.26 24.73 -0.60
CA VAL A 158 25.06 25.92 -0.21
C VAL A 158 25.08 26.99 -1.33
N ASN A 159 25.09 26.57 -2.59
CA ASN A 159 25.06 27.51 -3.71
C ASN A 159 23.67 28.08 -4.01
N GLU A 160 22.60 27.39 -3.58
CA GLU A 160 21.23 27.82 -3.83
C GLU A 160 20.58 28.55 -2.65
N PHE A 161 21.06 28.34 -1.42
CA PHE A 161 20.45 28.87 -0.19
C PHE A 161 21.51 29.49 0.75
N ALA A 162 21.31 29.42 2.06
CA ALA A 162 22.24 29.94 3.07
C ALA A 162 23.08 28.84 3.71
N VAL A 163 24.36 29.13 3.94
CA VAL A 163 25.25 28.35 4.79
C VAL A 163 25.70 29.20 5.98
N PHE A 164 25.76 28.60 7.17
CA PHE A 164 26.42 29.21 8.31
C PHE A 164 27.84 28.70 8.38
N ASP A 165 28.82 29.59 8.25
CA ASP A 165 30.23 29.24 8.36
C ASP A 165 30.80 29.51 9.77
N ARG A 166 29.95 29.87 10.73
CA ARG A 166 30.31 30.00 12.16
C ARG A 166 29.21 29.45 13.08
N TRP A 167 28.73 28.23 12.78
CA TRP A 167 27.81 27.47 13.65
C TRP A 167 28.56 26.41 14.47
N PHE A 168 28.54 26.54 15.79
CA PHE A 168 29.30 25.67 16.70
C PHE A 168 28.42 24.61 17.34
N ALA A 169 28.99 23.42 17.60
CA ALA A 169 28.40 22.49 18.55
C ALA A 169 28.23 23.21 19.90
N SER A 170 27.08 23.02 20.57
CA SER A 170 26.75 23.76 21.79
C SER A 170 27.69 23.48 22.95
N VAL A 171 28.33 22.30 22.94
CA VAL A 171 29.26 21.83 23.97
C VAL A 171 30.35 20.94 23.36
N PRO A 172 31.59 20.97 23.89
CA PRO A 172 32.69 20.12 23.42
C PRO A 172 32.59 18.69 23.98
N THR A 173 31.49 18.01 23.71
CA THR A 173 31.15 16.67 24.25
C THR A 173 30.57 15.77 23.15
N SER A 174 30.33 14.49 23.46
CA SER A 174 29.76 13.52 22.52
C SER A 174 28.36 13.89 21.99
N THR A 175 27.89 13.11 21.02
CA THR A 175 26.67 13.27 20.22
C THR A 175 25.43 13.66 21.03
N GLN A 176 25.04 12.86 22.03
CA GLN A 176 23.73 13.02 22.68
C GLN A 176 23.57 14.30 23.52
N PRO A 177 24.56 14.76 24.30
CA PRO A 177 24.53 16.09 24.89
C PRO A 177 24.24 17.20 23.87
N ASN A 178 24.91 17.21 22.72
CA ASN A 178 24.68 18.22 21.68
C ASN A 178 23.26 18.12 21.07
N ARG A 179 22.76 16.91 20.81
CA ARG A 179 21.36 16.68 20.39
C ARG A 179 20.34 17.18 21.42
N PHE A 180 20.66 17.19 22.72
CA PHE A 180 19.78 17.80 23.72
C PHE A 180 19.68 19.31 23.61
N TYR A 181 20.77 20.01 23.30
CA TYR A 181 20.74 21.47 23.12
C TYR A 181 19.82 21.89 21.97
N VAL A 182 19.74 21.11 20.88
CA VAL A 182 18.85 21.34 19.73
C VAL A 182 17.40 21.55 20.15
N HIS A 183 16.91 20.77 21.13
CA HIS A 183 15.50 20.77 21.50
C HIS A 183 15.21 21.29 22.92
N SER A 184 16.23 21.50 23.76
CA SER A 184 16.05 21.93 25.14
C SER A 184 17.03 22.99 25.63
N ALA A 185 17.98 23.42 24.79
CA ALA A 185 19.01 24.41 25.12
C ALA A 185 19.90 24.06 26.33
N THR A 186 19.87 22.79 26.78
CA THR A 186 20.74 22.23 27.83
C THR A 186 20.84 20.71 27.69
N SER A 187 21.96 20.14 28.10
CA SER A 187 22.09 18.69 28.31
C SER A 187 21.70 18.24 29.73
N HIS A 188 21.21 19.17 30.57
CA HIS A 188 20.90 18.95 31.98
C HIS A 188 22.10 18.39 32.77
N GLY A 189 23.30 18.92 32.49
CA GLY A 189 24.54 18.50 33.15
C GLY A 189 25.21 17.27 32.52
N ALA A 190 24.64 16.66 31.49
CA ALA A 190 25.27 15.53 30.80
C ALA A 190 26.43 15.99 29.89
N SER A 191 27.62 15.44 30.09
CA SER A 191 28.79 15.56 29.20
C SER A 191 29.06 14.28 28.41
N SER A 192 28.31 13.22 28.71
CA SER A 192 28.29 11.89 28.10
C SER A 192 27.07 11.15 28.67
N ASN A 193 27.03 9.84 28.50
CA ASN A 193 25.98 8.98 29.01
C ASN A 193 25.81 9.00 30.54
N VAL A 194 24.69 9.55 31.00
CA VAL A 194 24.28 9.46 32.42
C VAL A 194 23.25 8.34 32.58
N ARG A 195 23.74 7.16 33.00
CA ARG A 195 22.96 5.90 33.11
C ARG A 195 21.62 6.03 33.83
N LYS A 196 21.56 6.84 34.90
CA LYS A 196 20.34 7.06 35.69
C LYS A 196 19.28 7.83 34.90
N ASP A 197 19.70 8.79 34.09
CA ASP A 197 18.81 9.69 33.38
C ASP A 197 18.31 9.08 32.06
N LEU A 198 19.07 8.17 31.45
CA LEU A 198 18.60 7.35 30.32
C LEU A 198 17.35 6.54 30.70
N ILE A 199 17.35 5.91 31.89
CA ILE A 199 16.21 5.18 32.48
C ILE A 199 15.05 6.16 32.75
N HIS A 200 15.26 7.19 33.55
CA HIS A 200 14.15 8.03 34.02
C HIS A 200 13.60 8.99 32.95
N GLY A 201 14.36 9.18 31.87
CA GLY A 201 14.15 10.23 30.89
C GLY A 201 14.65 11.57 31.41
N PHE A 202 15.27 12.33 30.51
CA PHE A 202 15.83 13.65 30.77
C PHE A 202 14.71 14.64 31.13
N PRO A 203 14.79 15.33 32.30
CA PRO A 203 13.66 16.06 32.88
C PRO A 203 13.50 17.49 32.37
N GLN A 204 14.46 18.02 31.61
CA GLN A 204 14.45 19.40 31.14
C GLN A 204 13.25 19.70 30.23
N LYS A 205 12.80 20.96 30.28
CA LYS A 205 11.73 21.46 29.42
C LYS A 205 12.24 21.55 27.99
N THR A 206 11.40 21.14 27.04
CA THR A 206 11.74 21.14 25.61
C THR A 206 10.99 22.21 24.82
N ILE A 207 11.46 22.51 23.61
CA ILE A 207 10.74 23.34 22.65
C ILE A 207 9.38 22.75 22.27
N PHE A 208 9.24 21.42 22.28
CA PHE A 208 7.96 20.73 22.07
C PHE A 208 6.94 21.09 23.15
N ASP A 209 7.37 21.17 24.41
CA ASP A 209 6.52 21.59 25.52
C ASP A 209 6.07 23.05 25.35
N SER A 210 7.00 23.95 24.98
CA SER A 210 6.68 25.37 24.72
C SER A 210 5.72 25.58 23.54
N LEU A 211 5.80 24.74 22.50
CA LEU A 211 4.88 24.74 21.37
C LEU A 211 3.47 24.30 21.80
N ASP A 212 3.37 23.19 22.53
CA ASP A 212 2.10 22.65 23.02
C ASP A 212 1.40 23.64 23.99
N GLU A 213 2.16 24.24 24.90
CA GLU A 213 1.68 25.32 25.79
C GLU A 213 1.18 26.54 25.03
N SER A 214 1.76 26.82 23.86
CA SER A 214 1.38 27.95 22.99
C SER A 214 0.27 27.58 21.97
N GLY A 215 -0.25 26.35 22.01
CA GLY A 215 -1.31 25.88 21.10
C GLY A 215 -0.84 25.63 19.67
N LEU A 216 0.46 25.40 19.48
CA LEU A 216 1.09 25.04 18.21
C LEU A 216 1.37 23.53 18.16
N SER A 217 1.51 23.00 16.95
CA SER A 217 1.70 21.56 16.74
C SER A 217 3.12 21.22 16.33
N PHE A 218 3.58 20.04 16.71
CA PHE A 218 4.83 19.44 16.24
C PHE A 218 4.62 18.01 15.76
N GLY A 219 5.58 17.47 15.03
CA GLY A 219 5.61 16.07 14.59
C GLY A 219 7.04 15.56 14.44
N ILE A 220 7.27 14.33 14.90
CA ILE A 220 8.56 13.65 14.85
C ILE A 220 8.42 12.50 13.84
N TYR A 221 9.19 12.55 12.77
CA TYR A 221 9.15 11.60 11.67
C TYR A 221 10.43 10.77 11.68
N TYR A 222 10.33 9.51 12.07
CA TYR A 222 11.50 8.67 12.35
C TYR A 222 11.54 7.44 11.45
N GLN A 223 12.75 6.93 11.22
CA GLN A 223 12.97 5.73 10.40
C GLN A 223 13.17 4.46 11.21
N ASN A 224 13.94 4.49 12.31
CA ASN A 224 14.10 3.35 13.23
C ASN A 224 13.71 3.71 14.67
N ILE A 225 14.51 4.51 15.39
CA ILE A 225 14.25 4.95 16.77
C ILE A 225 14.34 6.47 16.89
N PRO A 226 13.32 7.16 17.42
CA PRO A 226 13.39 8.60 17.63
C PRO A 226 14.20 8.93 18.89
N ALA A 227 15.41 9.48 18.74
CA ALA A 227 16.28 9.90 19.84
C ALA A 227 15.60 10.95 20.74
N THR A 228 14.69 11.75 20.19
CA THR A 228 13.81 12.65 20.97
C THR A 228 13.06 11.96 22.12
N LEU A 229 12.86 10.63 22.11
CA LEU A 229 12.31 9.90 23.26
C LEU A 229 13.23 9.84 24.49
N PHE A 230 14.48 10.32 24.43
CA PHE A 230 15.27 10.55 25.64
C PHE A 230 14.64 11.59 26.58
N PHE A 231 13.87 12.55 26.04
CA PHE A 231 13.15 13.52 26.86
C PHE A 231 11.95 12.87 27.56
N LYS A 232 11.91 13.00 28.88
CA LYS A 232 10.82 12.47 29.70
C LYS A 232 9.46 13.03 29.31
N SER A 233 9.40 14.30 28.89
CA SER A 233 8.14 14.94 28.48
C SER A 233 7.55 14.34 27.21
N LEU A 234 8.37 13.86 26.28
CA LEU A 234 7.93 13.22 25.05
C LEU A 234 7.46 11.77 25.23
N ARG A 235 7.77 11.16 26.38
CA ARG A 235 7.21 9.85 26.78
C ARG A 235 5.80 9.95 27.39
N LYS A 236 5.23 11.16 27.51
CA LYS A 236 3.86 11.36 28.02
C LYS A 236 2.83 10.93 26.98
N LEU A 237 1.71 10.41 27.48
CA LEU A 237 0.63 9.85 26.67
C LEU A 237 0.07 10.85 25.64
N LYS A 238 -0.06 12.14 25.99
CA LYS A 238 -0.48 13.23 25.08
C LYS A 238 0.38 13.39 23.82
N HIS A 239 1.64 12.96 23.86
CA HIS A 239 2.60 13.10 22.76
C HIS A 239 2.71 11.85 21.88
N ILE A 240 2.10 10.72 22.25
CA ILE A 240 2.21 9.45 21.50
C ILE A 240 1.73 9.57 20.05
N THR A 241 0.74 10.43 19.78
CA THR A 241 0.22 10.66 18.43
C THR A 241 1.10 11.59 17.57
N LYS A 242 2.19 12.12 18.12
CA LYS A 242 3.13 13.03 17.45
C LYS A 242 4.29 12.30 16.76
N PHE A 243 4.42 11.00 16.98
CA PHE A 243 5.43 10.15 16.37
C PHE A 243 4.86 9.47 15.13
N HIS A 244 5.57 9.64 14.02
CA HIS A 244 5.13 9.22 12.69
C HIS A 244 6.24 8.45 11.97
N ASN A 245 5.86 7.42 11.21
CA ASN A 245 6.81 6.76 10.33
C ASN A 245 7.22 7.71 9.18
N TYR A 246 8.52 7.84 8.94
CA TYR A 246 9.05 8.71 7.89
C TYR A 246 8.58 8.27 6.49
N LYS A 247 8.80 7.01 6.09
CA LYS A 247 8.63 6.53 4.71
C LYS A 247 7.26 6.85 4.12
N LEU A 248 6.20 6.69 4.90
CA LEU A 248 4.82 6.91 4.44
C LEU A 248 4.26 8.26 4.89
N THR A 249 4.32 8.55 6.19
CA THR A 249 3.54 9.66 6.77
C THR A 249 4.17 11.03 6.48
N PHE A 250 5.50 11.15 6.44
CA PHE A 250 6.16 12.42 6.12
C PHE A 250 5.79 12.87 4.70
N LYS A 251 5.96 11.99 3.72
CA LYS A 251 5.64 12.27 2.30
C LYS A 251 4.17 12.62 2.10
N LEU A 252 3.25 11.92 2.77
CA LEU A 252 1.82 12.23 2.72
C LEU A 252 1.48 13.58 3.37
N HIS A 253 2.03 13.87 4.56
CA HIS A 253 1.79 15.15 5.23
C HIS A 253 2.36 16.32 4.42
N ALA A 254 3.55 16.16 3.84
CA ALA A 254 4.13 17.14 2.92
C ALA A 254 3.25 17.34 1.68
N LYS A 255 2.87 16.25 0.98
CA LYS A 255 2.04 16.29 -0.23
C LYS A 255 0.68 16.98 -0.01
N TRP A 256 0.07 16.76 1.16
CA TRP A 256 -1.23 17.34 1.50
C TRP A 256 -1.16 18.73 2.14
N GLY A 257 0.03 19.28 2.35
CA GLY A 257 0.20 20.55 3.04
C GLY A 257 -0.27 20.50 4.50
N LYS A 258 0.02 19.39 5.19
CA LYS A 258 -0.39 19.10 6.58
C LYS A 258 0.80 18.95 7.54
N LEU A 259 2.01 19.37 7.15
CA LEU A 259 3.14 19.37 8.08
C LEU A 259 2.86 20.33 9.26
N PRO A 260 3.18 19.93 10.50
CA PRO A 260 2.99 20.75 11.70
C PRO A 260 4.00 21.91 11.77
N ASN A 261 3.89 22.77 12.78
CA ASN A 261 4.73 23.97 12.89
C ASN A 261 6.20 23.68 13.14
N TYR A 262 6.50 22.60 13.87
CA TYR A 262 7.85 22.13 14.13
C TYR A 262 7.96 20.65 13.78
N VAL A 263 8.81 20.34 12.83
CA VAL A 263 9.01 19.00 12.28
C VAL A 263 10.43 18.57 12.60
N VAL A 264 10.58 17.39 13.19
CA VAL A 264 11.88 16.75 13.39
C VAL A 264 11.93 15.49 12.54
N ILE A 265 13.00 15.33 11.79
CA ILE A 265 13.25 14.15 10.98
C ILE A 265 14.42 13.38 11.60
N GLU A 266 14.19 12.13 11.97
CA GLU A 266 15.19 11.24 12.57
C GLU A 266 15.68 10.22 11.53
N GLN A 267 17.00 10.03 11.47
CA GLN A 267 17.69 9.20 10.50
C GLN A 267 17.54 7.70 10.77
N ARG A 268 18.20 6.88 9.93
CA ARG A 268 18.58 5.52 10.28
C ARG A 268 19.98 5.53 10.86
N TYR A 269 20.06 5.23 12.15
CA TYR A 269 21.31 5.08 12.91
C TYR A 269 21.98 3.71 12.80
N MET A 270 21.29 2.69 12.29
CA MET A 270 21.78 1.30 12.28
C MET A 270 22.11 0.89 10.84
N ASP A 271 23.35 0.48 10.59
CA ASP A 271 23.86 0.18 9.26
C ASP A 271 23.54 -1.25 8.80
N VAL A 272 22.29 -1.45 8.37
CA VAL A 272 21.76 -2.75 7.95
C VAL A 272 21.69 -2.91 6.42
N GLU A 273 21.91 -4.11 5.88
CA GLU A 273 21.97 -4.47 4.46
C GLU A 273 20.75 -3.96 3.68
N LEU A 274 19.55 -4.26 4.18
CA LEU A 274 18.30 -3.91 3.50
C LEU A 274 18.02 -2.40 3.56
N PHE A 275 18.38 -1.76 4.68
CA PHE A 275 18.10 -0.35 4.97
C PHE A 275 19.31 0.35 5.60
N PRO A 276 20.37 0.66 4.83
CA PRO A 276 21.63 1.17 5.35
C PRO A 276 21.49 2.48 6.13
N ALA A 277 22.40 2.75 7.05
CA ALA A 277 22.41 4.01 7.78
C ALA A 277 22.54 5.22 6.83
N ASN A 278 21.98 6.36 7.23
CA ASN A 278 21.89 7.56 6.38
C ASN A 278 22.05 8.88 7.16
N ASP A 279 22.83 8.84 8.23
CA ASP A 279 23.09 9.91 9.20
C ASP A 279 24.45 10.61 9.01
N ASP A 280 25.31 10.12 8.12
CA ASP A 280 26.68 10.57 7.87
C ASP A 280 27.71 10.28 8.98
N HIS A 281 27.34 9.55 10.04
CA HIS A 281 28.25 9.10 11.11
C HIS A 281 29.42 8.29 10.50
N PRO A 282 30.66 8.36 10.99
CA PRO A 282 31.70 7.38 10.63
C PRO A 282 31.47 6.03 11.34
N SER A 283 31.23 4.91 10.67
CA SER A 283 31.65 4.58 9.32
C SER A 283 30.51 4.39 8.32
N HIS A 284 29.48 5.21 8.34
CA HIS A 284 28.38 5.20 7.38
C HIS A 284 28.74 5.96 6.09
N ASP A 285 28.12 5.55 4.97
CA ASP A 285 28.40 6.11 3.64
C ASP A 285 27.78 7.49 3.47
N VAL A 286 28.60 8.54 3.33
CA VAL A 286 28.13 9.93 3.12
C VAL A 286 27.28 10.08 1.86
N ALA A 287 27.45 9.21 0.85
CA ALA A 287 26.53 9.20 -0.30
C ALA A 287 25.09 8.79 0.09
N ARG A 288 24.89 8.04 1.18
CA ARG A 288 23.55 7.69 1.70
C ARG A 288 22.91 8.87 2.42
N GLY A 289 23.64 9.61 3.26
CA GLY A 289 23.10 10.81 3.88
C GLY A 289 22.80 11.90 2.87
N GLN A 290 23.64 12.11 1.84
CA GLN A 290 23.31 13.02 0.74
C GLN A 290 22.00 12.66 0.03
N ARG A 291 21.76 11.37 -0.27
CA ARG A 291 20.48 10.91 -0.85
C ARG A 291 19.31 11.18 0.08
N PHE A 292 19.50 11.00 1.39
CA PHE A 292 18.48 11.28 2.38
C PHE A 292 18.13 12.77 2.48
N VAL A 293 19.14 13.64 2.54
CA VAL A 293 18.96 15.10 2.53
C VAL A 293 18.27 15.56 1.25
N LYS A 294 18.67 15.01 0.09
CA LYS A 294 17.98 15.23 -1.18
C LYS A 294 16.51 14.82 -1.13
N GLU A 295 16.20 13.64 -0.61
CA GLU A 295 14.81 13.17 -0.46
C GLU A 295 13.98 14.10 0.42
N VAL A 296 14.52 14.55 1.55
CA VAL A 296 13.87 15.51 2.44
C VAL A 296 13.61 16.83 1.72
N TYR A 297 14.64 17.39 1.06
CA TYR A 297 14.51 18.63 0.31
C TYR A 297 13.44 18.53 -0.78
N GLU A 298 13.51 17.52 -1.64
CA GLU A 298 12.59 17.38 -2.79
C GLU A 298 11.14 17.10 -2.34
N THR A 299 10.98 16.40 -1.20
CA THR A 299 9.66 16.20 -0.57
C THR A 299 9.05 17.52 -0.09
N LEU A 300 9.86 18.40 0.53
CA LEU A 300 9.40 19.72 0.96
C LEU A 300 9.20 20.67 -0.23
N ARG A 301 10.09 20.62 -1.21
CA ARG A 301 10.07 21.47 -2.41
C ARG A 301 8.85 21.20 -3.29
N SER A 302 8.36 19.96 -3.31
CA SER A 302 7.12 19.56 -3.99
C SER A 302 5.85 19.78 -3.16
N SER A 303 5.99 20.19 -1.89
CA SER A 303 4.84 20.45 -1.02
C SER A 303 4.14 21.76 -1.39
N PRO A 304 2.79 21.83 -1.32
CA PRO A 304 2.09 23.10 -1.37
C PRO A 304 2.46 24.06 -0.21
N GLN A 305 3.09 23.57 0.87
CA GLN A 305 3.62 24.40 1.97
C GLN A 305 5.04 24.94 1.72
N TRP A 306 5.64 24.74 0.54
CA TRP A 306 7.01 25.16 0.26
C TRP A 306 7.30 26.63 0.63
N ASN A 307 6.41 27.54 0.24
CA ASN A 307 6.54 28.98 0.53
C ASN A 307 6.36 29.34 2.02
N GLU A 308 5.93 28.41 2.85
CA GLU A 308 5.74 28.58 4.30
C GLU A 308 6.74 27.75 5.12
N THR A 309 7.71 27.12 4.46
CA THR A 309 8.62 26.15 5.08
C THR A 309 10.06 26.69 5.14
N ALA A 310 10.72 26.43 6.27
CA ALA A 310 12.16 26.51 6.41
C ALA A 310 12.70 25.14 6.81
N LEU A 311 13.74 24.67 6.12
CA LEU A 311 14.48 23.46 6.47
C LEU A 311 15.87 23.89 6.98
N LEU A 312 16.21 23.44 8.18
CA LEU A 312 17.55 23.58 8.75
C LEU A 312 18.19 22.19 8.80
N ILE A 313 19.32 22.05 8.11
CA ILE A 313 20.17 20.86 8.14
C ILE A 313 21.40 21.24 8.95
N THR A 314 21.68 20.51 10.02
CA THR A 314 22.85 20.73 10.88
C THR A 314 23.45 19.38 11.29
N TYR A 315 24.53 19.39 12.06
CA TYR A 315 25.15 18.20 12.65
C TYR A 315 25.22 18.35 14.17
N ASP A 316 25.26 17.27 14.92
CA ASP A 316 25.36 17.30 16.38
C ASP A 316 26.73 17.78 16.87
N GLU A 317 27.80 17.11 16.48
CA GLU A 317 29.19 17.47 16.77
C GLU A 317 30.12 17.08 15.61
N HIS A 318 31.44 17.27 15.76
CA HIS A 318 32.38 17.24 14.64
C HIS A 318 33.01 15.87 14.35
N GLY A 319 32.76 14.86 15.17
CA GLY A 319 33.20 13.47 14.95
C GLY A 319 34.70 13.26 15.05
N GLY A 320 35.42 14.18 15.71
CA GLY A 320 36.88 14.22 15.76
C GLY A 320 37.57 14.73 14.50
N PHE A 321 36.83 15.17 13.47
CA PHE A 321 37.39 15.78 12.27
C PHE A 321 37.87 17.21 12.51
N TYR A 322 38.97 17.55 11.86
CA TYR A 322 39.61 18.86 12.01
C TYR A 322 38.68 20.01 11.58
N ASP A 323 38.77 21.12 12.30
CA ASP A 323 38.26 22.42 11.87
C ASP A 323 39.25 23.52 12.30
N HIS A 324 39.50 24.46 11.40
CA HIS A 324 40.50 25.50 11.61
C HIS A 324 39.99 26.69 12.43
N VAL A 325 38.67 26.83 12.62
CA VAL A 325 38.09 28.00 13.29
C VAL A 325 38.14 27.81 14.81
N PRO A 326 38.77 28.74 15.56
CA PRO A 326 38.77 28.69 17.01
C PRO A 326 37.36 28.70 17.60
N THR A 327 37.09 27.76 18.50
CA THR A 327 35.82 27.71 19.23
C THR A 327 35.74 28.79 20.33
N PRO A 328 34.56 29.40 20.58
CA PRO A 328 34.36 30.32 21.69
C PRO A 328 34.53 29.66 23.07
N VAL A 329 35.47 30.18 23.86
CA VAL A 329 35.84 29.65 25.20
C VAL A 329 35.47 30.56 26.38
N PHE A 330 35.03 31.78 26.13
CA PHE A 330 34.62 32.76 27.16
C PHE A 330 33.25 33.36 26.87
N ASN A 331 32.61 33.92 27.91
CA ASN A 331 31.31 34.61 27.84
C ASN A 331 30.13 33.76 27.34
N VAL A 332 30.31 32.44 27.30
CA VAL A 332 29.28 31.45 26.94
C VAL A 332 28.53 31.06 28.24
N PRO A 333 27.24 31.41 28.39
CA PRO A 333 26.58 31.33 29.70
C PRO A 333 26.10 29.91 30.01
N ASN A 334 26.54 29.33 31.13
CA ASN A 334 25.98 28.05 31.62
C ASN A 334 24.43 28.08 31.55
N PRO A 335 23.78 27.08 30.91
CA PRO A 335 22.35 27.14 30.60
C PRO A 335 21.46 27.18 31.84
N ASP A 336 21.72 26.35 32.84
CA ASP A 336 20.81 26.04 33.95
C ASP A 336 21.47 26.02 35.34
N GLY A 337 22.76 26.38 35.42
CA GLY A 337 23.56 26.40 36.64
C GLY A 337 24.10 25.04 37.06
N ILE A 338 23.91 23.99 36.25
CA ILE A 338 24.37 22.64 36.57
C ILE A 338 25.83 22.47 36.12
N ILE A 339 26.63 21.80 36.94
CA ILE A 339 28.01 21.41 36.62
C ILE A 339 28.01 19.93 36.26
N GLY A 340 28.83 19.55 35.28
CA GLY A 340 28.95 18.18 34.81
C GLY A 340 29.54 17.24 35.85
N PRO A 341 29.45 15.92 35.62
CA PRO A 341 29.97 14.92 36.55
C PRO A 341 31.51 14.91 36.63
N ASP A 342 32.00 14.22 37.66
CA ASP A 342 33.41 13.79 37.79
C ASP A 342 33.86 13.00 36.53
N PRO A 343 35.13 13.10 36.08
CA PRO A 343 36.25 13.80 36.70
C PRO A 343 36.41 15.27 36.29
N PHE A 344 35.69 15.73 35.26
CA PHE A 344 35.99 17.01 34.63
C PHE A 344 35.25 18.21 35.22
N PHE A 345 34.13 17.99 35.94
CA PHE A 345 33.30 19.05 36.51
C PHE A 345 33.03 20.20 35.54
N PHE A 346 32.72 19.83 34.29
CA PHE A 346 32.59 20.80 33.20
C PHE A 346 31.44 21.77 33.48
N LYS A 347 31.72 23.07 33.40
CA LYS A 347 30.75 24.14 33.73
C LYS A 347 29.82 24.51 32.59
N PHE A 348 29.91 23.86 31.42
CA PHE A 348 29.07 24.20 30.26
C PHE A 348 29.19 25.68 29.84
N ASP A 349 30.38 26.25 29.98
CA ASP A 349 30.70 27.67 29.78
C ASP A 349 31.63 27.93 28.58
N ARG A 350 31.67 26.98 27.63
CA ARG A 350 32.33 27.08 26.33
C ARG A 350 31.60 26.22 25.29
N LEU A 351 31.82 26.51 24.01
CA LEU A 351 31.26 25.77 22.88
C LEU A 351 32.19 24.64 22.42
N GLY A 352 31.67 23.82 21.50
CA GLY A 352 32.43 22.80 20.77
C GLY A 352 32.90 23.29 19.41
N VAL A 353 33.38 22.35 18.59
CA VAL A 353 33.90 22.64 17.25
C VAL A 353 32.77 23.03 16.29
N ARG A 354 33.11 23.75 15.23
CA ARG A 354 32.18 24.17 14.20
C ARG A 354 31.63 22.96 13.41
N VAL A 355 30.35 23.00 13.09
CA VAL A 355 29.63 21.94 12.37
C VAL A 355 28.91 22.49 11.13
N PRO A 356 28.73 21.68 10.05
CA PRO A 356 28.02 22.11 8.86
C PRO A 356 26.59 22.52 9.20
N THR A 357 26.15 23.72 8.79
CA THR A 357 24.75 24.12 8.95
C THR A 357 24.25 24.89 7.73
N ILE A 358 23.13 24.42 7.17
CA ILE A 358 22.53 24.92 5.94
C ILE A 358 21.07 25.29 6.22
N LEU A 359 20.67 26.49 5.82
CA LEU A 359 19.29 26.97 5.95
C LEU A 359 18.65 27.16 4.58
N VAL A 360 17.56 26.41 4.37
CA VAL A 360 16.85 26.31 3.10
C VAL A 360 15.45 26.88 3.24
N SER A 361 15.14 27.89 2.42
CA SER A 361 13.80 28.46 2.29
C SER A 361 13.73 29.31 1.03
N PRO A 362 12.57 29.42 0.35
CA PRO A 362 12.43 30.37 -0.75
C PRO A 362 12.50 31.84 -0.31
N TRP A 363 12.52 32.12 1.00
CA TRP A 363 12.68 33.47 1.53
C TRP A 363 14.14 33.94 1.68
N ILE A 364 15.09 33.07 1.36
CA ILE A 364 16.53 33.31 1.50
C ILE A 364 17.16 33.59 0.14
N ASP A 365 18.00 34.62 0.08
CA ASP A 365 18.72 34.98 -1.13
C ASP A 365 19.72 33.88 -1.53
N LYS A 366 19.89 33.73 -2.85
CA LYS A 366 20.76 32.69 -3.40
C LYS A 366 22.20 32.89 -2.93
N ALA A 367 22.89 31.79 -2.60
CA ALA A 367 24.30 31.77 -2.23
C ALA A 367 24.63 32.66 -1.01
N THR A 368 23.74 32.75 -0.02
CA THR A 368 23.98 33.55 1.18
C THR A 368 25.00 32.86 2.10
N VAL A 369 25.97 33.61 2.64
CA VAL A 369 26.84 33.15 3.74
C VAL A 369 26.47 33.91 5.00
N ILE A 370 26.22 33.18 6.07
CA ILE A 370 25.88 33.73 7.39
C ILE A 370 27.06 33.50 8.31
N HIS A 371 27.78 34.59 8.61
CA HIS A 371 28.93 34.58 9.51
C HIS A 371 28.48 34.63 10.98
N GLU A 372 28.60 35.80 11.61
CA GLU A 372 28.27 35.98 13.03
C GLU A 372 26.84 36.49 13.22
N PRO A 373 26.16 36.12 14.32
CA PRO A 373 24.82 36.60 14.59
C PRO A 373 24.82 38.05 15.09
N ASN A 374 23.76 38.78 14.77
CA ASN A 374 23.36 39.96 15.56
C ASN A 374 22.57 39.49 16.79
N GLY A 375 23.27 38.89 17.75
CA GLY A 375 22.65 38.28 18.92
C GLY A 375 22.34 39.26 20.06
N PRO A 376 21.70 38.78 21.14
CA PRO A 376 21.39 39.58 22.34
C PRO A 376 22.61 40.23 23.00
N THR A 377 23.81 39.68 22.77
CA THR A 377 25.09 40.23 23.25
C THR A 377 26.12 40.23 22.12
N PRO A 378 27.20 41.04 22.19
CA PRO A 378 28.30 40.99 21.22
C PRO A 378 29.04 39.65 21.17
N TYR A 379 28.88 38.80 22.19
CA TYR A 379 29.51 37.48 22.30
C TYR A 379 28.55 36.35 21.94
N SER A 380 27.37 36.66 21.44
CA SER A 380 26.41 35.64 21.02
C SER A 380 26.93 34.92 19.77
N HIS A 381 26.79 33.60 19.72
CA HIS A 381 27.17 32.79 18.57
C HIS A 381 25.98 31.97 18.05
N PHE A 382 26.09 31.47 16.82
CA PHE A 382 25.19 30.44 16.31
C PHE A 382 25.63 29.08 16.85
N GLU A 383 24.72 28.39 17.54
CA GLU A 383 24.91 27.04 18.08
C GLU A 383 23.53 26.35 18.21
N HIS A 384 23.44 25.10 18.66
CA HIS A 384 22.17 24.35 18.59
C HIS A 384 21.00 25.03 19.32
N SER A 385 21.26 25.81 20.37
CA SER A 385 20.22 26.58 21.07
C SER A 385 19.72 27.82 20.30
N SER A 386 20.40 28.20 19.21
CA SER A 386 19.88 29.13 18.21
C SER A 386 18.57 28.64 17.59
N ILE A 387 18.34 27.32 17.54
CA ILE A 387 17.10 26.72 17.04
C ILE A 387 15.91 27.08 17.96
N PRO A 388 15.85 26.66 19.23
CA PRO A 388 14.75 27.02 20.13
C PRO A 388 14.62 28.53 20.32
N ALA A 389 15.73 29.28 20.33
CA ALA A 389 15.71 30.75 20.37
C ALA A 389 14.99 31.35 19.16
N THR A 390 15.29 30.84 17.96
CA THR A 390 14.66 31.28 16.70
C THR A 390 13.19 30.87 16.64
N ILE A 391 12.85 29.63 17.01
CA ILE A 391 11.45 29.16 17.05
C ILE A 391 10.62 30.01 18.01
N LYS A 392 11.18 30.35 19.17
CA LYS A 392 10.52 31.23 20.13
C LYS A 392 10.15 32.58 19.52
N LYS A 393 11.09 33.23 18.82
CA LYS A 393 10.85 34.52 18.17
C LYS A 393 9.90 34.39 16.98
N LEU A 394 10.17 33.45 16.08
CA LEU A 394 9.43 33.24 14.84
C LEU A 394 7.95 32.94 15.10
N PHE A 395 7.64 32.13 16.10
CA PHE A 395 6.27 31.73 16.43
C PHE A 395 5.67 32.51 17.61
N ASN A 396 6.40 33.51 18.12
CA ASN A 396 6.01 34.34 19.25
C ASN A 396 5.48 33.51 20.43
N LEU A 397 6.28 32.54 20.89
CA LEU A 397 5.84 31.58 21.92
C LEU A 397 5.56 32.29 23.26
N ASN A 398 4.52 31.82 23.96
CA ASN A 398 4.10 32.45 25.23
C ASN A 398 5.10 32.18 26.37
N SER A 399 5.94 31.15 26.23
CA SER A 399 6.90 30.75 27.26
C SER A 399 8.13 31.66 27.28
N ASN A 400 8.77 31.75 28.46
CA ASN A 400 10.14 32.25 28.55
C ASN A 400 11.11 31.41 27.70
N PHE A 401 12.35 31.91 27.51
CA PHE A 401 13.42 31.09 26.94
C PHE A 401 13.59 29.85 27.82
N LEU A 402 14.01 28.73 27.23
CA LEU A 402 14.14 27.45 27.94
C LEU A 402 15.20 27.55 29.03
N THR A 403 16.30 28.25 28.75
CA THR A 403 17.49 28.37 29.59
C THR A 403 18.15 29.75 29.40
N LYS A 404 19.32 29.97 30.03
CA LYS A 404 20.17 31.13 29.72
C LYS A 404 20.86 31.01 28.36
N ARG A 405 20.99 29.79 27.82
CA ARG A 405 21.72 29.53 26.57
C ARG A 405 20.93 30.00 25.35
N ASP A 406 19.67 29.60 25.19
CA ASP A 406 18.82 30.09 24.10
C ASP A 406 18.42 31.57 24.27
N ALA A 407 18.46 32.12 25.49
CA ALA A 407 18.33 33.56 25.71
C ALA A 407 19.56 34.36 25.24
N TRP A 408 20.73 33.71 25.13
CA TRP A 408 21.99 34.29 24.69
C TRP A 408 22.32 33.99 23.23
N ALA A 409 21.89 32.84 22.71
CA ALA A 409 22.21 32.37 21.37
C ALA A 409 21.79 33.36 20.26
N GLY A 410 22.56 33.39 19.18
CA GLY A 410 22.16 34.08 17.95
C GLY A 410 20.88 33.50 17.38
N THR A 411 20.07 34.31 16.71
CA THR A 411 18.84 33.84 16.03
C THR A 411 18.85 34.22 14.56
N PHE A 412 18.13 33.46 13.73
CA PHE A 412 18.16 33.59 12.28
C PHE A 412 16.78 33.89 11.65
N GLU A 413 15.79 34.30 12.45
CA GLU A 413 14.46 34.68 11.98
C GLU A 413 14.46 35.88 11.02
N SER A 414 15.43 36.78 11.18
CA SER A 414 15.53 38.01 10.37
C SER A 414 15.76 37.72 8.90
N TYR A 415 16.44 36.61 8.57
CA TYR A 415 16.74 36.21 7.20
C TYR A 415 15.48 35.86 6.38
N PHE A 416 14.37 35.49 7.04
CA PHE A 416 13.09 35.24 6.35
C PHE A 416 12.33 36.53 5.98
N SER A 417 12.80 37.69 6.47
CA SER A 417 12.11 38.98 6.30
C SER A 417 12.87 39.94 5.39
N ILE A 418 14.01 39.53 4.83
CA ILE A 418 14.80 40.33 3.87
C ILE A 418 14.00 40.56 2.59
N ARG A 419 13.28 39.52 2.14
CA ARG A 419 12.50 39.55 0.90
C ARG A 419 11.04 39.91 1.15
N LYS A 420 10.44 40.62 0.18
CA LYS A 420 8.99 40.91 0.16
C LYS A 420 8.15 39.75 -0.41
N SER A 421 8.76 38.88 -1.21
CA SER A 421 8.13 37.72 -1.83
C SER A 421 9.09 36.53 -1.90
N PRO A 422 8.56 35.29 -1.84
CA PRO A 422 9.39 34.09 -1.95
C PRO A 422 9.99 33.99 -3.36
N ARG A 423 11.18 33.41 -3.44
CA ARG A 423 11.84 33.04 -4.68
C ARG A 423 11.06 31.99 -5.46
N THR A 424 11.04 32.14 -6.78
CA THR A 424 10.42 31.20 -7.72
C THR A 424 11.43 30.37 -8.49
N ASP A 425 12.73 30.65 -8.31
CA ASP A 425 13.86 30.01 -8.99
C ASP A 425 14.51 28.88 -8.17
N CYS A 426 13.95 28.51 -7.01
CA CYS A 426 14.48 27.42 -6.19
C CYS A 426 14.41 26.08 -6.96
N PRO A 427 15.51 25.30 -7.01
CA PRO A 427 15.58 24.10 -7.85
C PRO A 427 14.56 23.06 -7.42
N GLU A 428 13.87 22.44 -8.38
CA GLU A 428 12.90 21.37 -8.09
C GLU A 428 13.58 20.04 -7.73
N LYS A 429 14.79 19.84 -8.27
CA LYS A 429 15.62 18.65 -8.03
C LYS A 429 17.04 19.05 -7.72
N LEU A 430 17.68 18.31 -6.82
CA LEU A 430 19.12 18.41 -6.54
C LEU A 430 19.93 17.43 -7.40
N PRO A 431 21.25 17.58 -7.51
CA PRO A 431 22.11 16.63 -8.23
C PRO A 431 21.92 15.18 -7.79
N GLU A 432 22.10 14.24 -8.72
CA GLU A 432 22.00 12.81 -8.43
C GLU A 432 23.28 12.26 -7.80
N VAL A 433 23.14 11.42 -6.78
CA VAL A 433 24.25 10.73 -6.10
C VAL A 433 24.31 9.29 -6.60
N THR A 434 25.03 9.09 -7.69
CA THR A 434 25.01 7.83 -8.46
C THR A 434 25.95 6.75 -7.93
N LYS A 435 26.95 7.11 -7.12
CA LYS A 435 27.96 6.19 -6.59
C LYS A 435 27.90 6.14 -5.07
N SER A 436 28.19 4.97 -4.50
CA SER A 436 28.53 4.86 -3.08
C SER A 436 29.96 5.35 -2.90
N LEU A 437 30.26 6.02 -1.79
CA LEU A 437 31.64 6.34 -1.42
C LEU A 437 32.30 5.19 -0.66
N ARG A 438 31.50 4.25 -0.14
CA ARG A 438 31.96 3.03 0.52
C ARG A 438 32.37 1.95 -0.49
N PRO A 439 33.48 1.22 -0.25
CA PRO A 439 33.92 0.14 -1.15
C PRO A 439 33.23 -1.23 -0.92
N PHE A 440 32.50 -1.41 0.18
CA PHE A 440 31.79 -2.65 0.57
C PHE A 440 30.34 -2.37 1.03
N GLY A 441 29.59 -3.41 1.42
CA GLY A 441 28.20 -3.29 1.88
C GLY A 441 28.03 -2.78 3.33
N PRO A 442 26.79 -2.65 3.85
CA PRO A 442 26.50 -2.47 5.29
C PRO A 442 27.16 -3.52 6.18
N LYS A 443 27.49 -3.16 7.43
CA LYS A 443 28.09 -4.06 8.41
C LYS A 443 27.13 -4.35 9.56
N GLU A 444 26.20 -5.27 9.33
CA GLU A 444 25.22 -5.67 10.35
C GLU A 444 25.83 -6.41 11.54
N ASP A 445 26.96 -7.08 11.34
CA ASP A 445 27.69 -7.88 12.32
C ASP A 445 28.65 -7.05 13.19
N ALA A 446 28.80 -5.76 12.90
CA ALA A 446 29.65 -4.86 13.67
C ALA A 446 29.15 -4.68 15.12
N ALA A 447 30.07 -4.32 16.00
CA ALA A 447 29.74 -3.84 17.34
C ALA A 447 29.08 -2.46 17.25
N LEU A 448 28.20 -2.16 18.22
CA LEU A 448 27.51 -0.87 18.28
C LEU A 448 28.48 0.28 18.55
N SER A 449 28.25 1.42 17.89
CA SER A 449 28.86 2.70 18.27
C SER A 449 28.38 3.15 19.66
N GLU A 450 29.05 4.15 20.25
CA GLU A 450 28.61 4.72 21.53
C GLU A 450 27.14 5.16 21.43
N PHE A 451 26.80 5.95 20.41
CA PHE A 451 25.44 6.45 20.25
C PHE A 451 24.40 5.35 19.98
N GLN A 452 24.73 4.34 19.17
CA GLN A 452 23.85 3.19 18.96
C GLN A 452 23.58 2.44 20.28
N MET A 453 24.59 2.32 21.15
CA MET A 453 24.41 1.72 22.49
C MET A 453 23.40 2.52 23.34
N GLU A 454 23.45 3.85 23.29
CA GLU A 454 22.50 4.72 24.00
C GLU A 454 21.07 4.51 23.52
N LEU A 455 20.90 4.40 22.20
CA LEU A 455 19.60 4.13 21.57
C LEU A 455 19.04 2.78 22.02
N ILE A 456 19.88 1.76 22.22
CA ILE A 456 19.44 0.46 22.75
C ILE A 456 19.10 0.52 24.23
N GLN A 457 19.85 1.30 25.02
CA GLN A 457 19.48 1.55 26.41
C GLN A 457 18.14 2.29 26.51
N LEU A 458 17.89 3.27 25.63
CA LEU A 458 16.58 3.92 25.49
C LEU A 458 15.49 2.91 25.12
N ALA A 459 15.70 2.09 24.09
CA ALA A 459 14.75 1.06 23.67
C ALA A 459 14.36 0.15 24.85
N SER A 460 15.34 -0.28 25.64
CA SER A 460 15.09 -1.13 26.82
C SER A 460 14.24 -0.46 27.88
N GLN A 461 14.35 0.87 28.01
CA GLN A 461 13.52 1.63 28.90
C GLN A 461 12.07 1.70 28.41
N LEU A 462 11.87 1.90 27.10
CA LEU A 462 10.54 2.04 26.51
C LEU A 462 9.67 0.79 26.72
N VAL A 463 10.27 -0.40 26.69
CA VAL A 463 9.57 -1.68 26.90
C VAL A 463 9.68 -2.26 28.32
N GLY A 464 10.39 -1.57 29.21
CA GLY A 464 10.53 -1.98 30.61
C GLY A 464 11.64 -3.01 30.87
N ASP A 465 12.37 -3.48 29.86
CA ASP A 465 13.43 -4.49 29.99
C ASP A 465 14.65 -4.01 30.81
N HIS A 466 14.79 -2.69 31.02
CA HIS A 466 15.83 -2.10 31.87
C HIS A 466 15.87 -2.63 33.32
N VAL A 467 14.79 -3.24 33.85
CA VAL A 467 14.79 -3.84 35.20
C VAL A 467 15.33 -5.28 35.24
N LEU A 468 15.70 -5.85 34.09
CA LEU A 468 16.33 -7.17 34.01
C LEU A 468 17.83 -7.08 34.36
N ASN A 469 18.43 -8.18 34.83
CA ASN A 469 19.85 -8.26 35.25
C ASN A 469 20.88 -7.97 34.13
N THR A 470 20.44 -7.68 32.91
CA THR A 470 21.27 -7.32 31.76
C THR A 470 21.60 -5.83 31.70
N TYR A 471 20.93 -4.96 32.45
CA TYR A 471 21.25 -3.53 32.51
C TYR A 471 22.43 -3.26 33.48
N PRO A 472 23.39 -2.35 33.18
CA PRO A 472 23.48 -1.45 32.02
C PRO A 472 24.14 -2.07 30.79
N GLU A 473 24.52 -3.34 30.84
CA GLU A 473 25.23 -4.05 29.77
C GLU A 473 24.29 -4.47 28.61
N ILE A 474 23.07 -3.94 28.55
CA ILE A 474 22.14 -4.22 27.45
C ILE A 474 22.65 -3.54 26.18
N GLY A 475 22.70 -4.30 25.09
CA GLY A 475 23.41 -3.90 23.86
C GLY A 475 24.87 -4.38 23.83
N LYS A 476 25.50 -4.66 24.97
CA LYS A 476 26.86 -5.20 25.00
C LYS A 476 26.88 -6.64 24.48
N GLY A 477 27.49 -6.83 23.31
CA GLY A 477 27.51 -8.10 22.58
C GLY A 477 26.38 -8.25 21.56
N MET A 478 25.52 -7.24 21.39
CA MET A 478 24.64 -7.17 20.22
C MET A 478 25.43 -6.69 19.00
N SER A 479 25.13 -7.30 17.87
CA SER A 479 25.47 -6.77 16.55
C SER A 479 24.55 -5.59 16.17
N VAL A 480 24.97 -4.75 15.22
CA VAL A 480 24.15 -3.65 14.65
C VAL A 480 22.79 -4.16 14.15
N GLY A 481 22.76 -5.34 13.51
CA GLY A 481 21.52 -5.97 13.02
C GLY A 481 20.56 -6.35 14.16
N GLU A 482 21.07 -6.98 15.23
CA GLU A 482 20.27 -7.32 16.41
C GLU A 482 19.76 -6.08 17.14
N ALA A 483 20.60 -5.06 17.26
CA ALA A 483 20.26 -3.78 17.87
C ALA A 483 19.15 -3.07 17.08
N ASN A 484 19.22 -3.04 15.75
CA ASN A 484 18.16 -2.45 14.92
C ASN A 484 16.80 -3.12 15.17
N GLN A 485 16.77 -4.45 15.19
CA GLN A 485 15.53 -5.21 15.44
C GLN A 485 14.98 -4.94 16.84
N TYR A 486 15.85 -4.90 17.85
CA TYR A 486 15.46 -4.59 19.22
C TYR A 486 14.85 -3.19 19.34
N ALA A 487 15.48 -2.19 18.71
CA ALA A 487 15.00 -0.81 18.72
C ALA A 487 13.64 -0.66 18.02
N GLU A 488 13.46 -1.28 16.85
CA GLU A 488 12.19 -1.23 16.10
C GLU A 488 11.03 -1.88 16.87
N ASP A 489 11.24 -3.08 17.44
CA ASP A 489 10.23 -3.75 18.29
C ASP A 489 9.87 -2.88 19.50
N ALA A 490 10.87 -2.32 20.16
CA ALA A 490 10.67 -1.54 21.36
C ALA A 490 9.82 -0.28 21.10
N VAL A 491 10.14 0.45 20.02
CA VAL A 491 9.39 1.66 19.64
C VAL A 491 7.96 1.30 19.20
N ALA A 492 7.78 0.23 18.43
CA ALA A 492 6.46 -0.21 17.99
C ALA A 492 5.55 -0.53 19.18
N ARG A 493 6.05 -1.34 20.13
CA ARG A 493 5.33 -1.73 21.35
C ARG A 493 5.01 -0.54 22.23
N PHE A 494 5.96 0.37 22.42
CA PHE A 494 5.77 1.59 23.19
C PHE A 494 4.64 2.47 22.62
N LEU A 495 4.65 2.71 21.31
CA LEU A 495 3.63 3.53 20.65
C LEU A 495 2.26 2.83 20.62
N GLU A 496 2.22 1.51 20.42
CA GLU A 496 0.98 0.75 20.45
C GLU A 496 0.34 0.77 21.84
N ALA A 497 1.13 0.51 22.89
CA ALA A 497 0.68 0.60 24.27
C ALA A 497 0.15 1.99 24.61
N GLY A 498 0.86 3.05 24.18
CA GLY A 498 0.40 4.43 24.34
C GLY A 498 -0.92 4.71 23.62
N ARG A 499 -1.08 4.27 22.37
CA ARG A 499 -2.34 4.45 21.62
C ARG A 499 -3.50 3.67 22.27
N ALA A 500 -3.24 2.47 22.77
CA ALA A 500 -4.23 1.67 23.49
C ALA A 500 -4.67 2.36 24.79
N ALA A 501 -3.73 2.89 25.57
CA ALA A 501 -4.03 3.63 26.79
C ALA A 501 -4.82 4.92 26.52
N LEU A 502 -4.49 5.67 25.46
CA LEU A 502 -5.30 6.83 25.02
C LEU A 502 -6.74 6.44 24.69
N ARG A 503 -6.94 5.37 23.92
CA ARG A 503 -8.28 4.87 23.57
C ARG A 503 -9.07 4.41 24.80
N ALA A 504 -8.38 3.92 25.83
CA ALA A 504 -8.98 3.52 27.11
C ALA A 504 -9.30 4.71 28.05
N GLY A 505 -9.05 5.96 27.62
CA GLY A 505 -9.33 7.15 28.42
C GLY A 505 -8.33 7.39 29.56
N ALA A 506 -7.10 6.85 29.45
CA ALA A 506 -6.05 7.11 30.44
C ALA A 506 -5.65 8.59 30.47
N ASN A 507 -5.13 9.03 31.62
CA ASN A 507 -4.69 10.41 31.81
C ASN A 507 -3.58 10.77 30.81
N GLU A 508 -3.84 11.75 29.95
CA GLU A 508 -2.92 12.18 28.89
C GLU A 508 -1.57 12.72 29.41
N SER A 509 -1.50 13.15 30.67
CA SER A 509 -0.26 13.59 31.31
C SER A 509 0.59 12.45 31.87
N ALA A 510 0.07 11.23 31.92
CA ALA A 510 0.80 10.06 32.41
C ALA A 510 1.96 9.71 31.47
N ILE A 511 3.06 9.24 32.05
CA ILE A 511 4.19 8.68 31.30
C ILE A 511 3.84 7.24 30.94
N VAL A 512 4.02 6.86 29.67
CA VAL A 512 3.84 5.48 29.23
C VAL A 512 4.91 4.63 29.90
N THR A 513 4.47 3.64 30.69
CA THR A 513 5.36 2.70 31.39
C THR A 513 4.95 1.29 31.01
N MET A 514 5.93 0.47 30.62
CA MET A 514 5.74 -0.92 30.26
C MET A 514 6.39 -1.82 31.32
N ARG A 515 5.80 -3.01 31.54
CA ARG A 515 6.42 -4.06 32.36
C ARG A 515 7.24 -4.98 31.45
N PRO A 516 8.39 -5.51 31.92
CA PRO A 516 9.12 -6.54 31.18
C PRO A 516 8.18 -7.69 30.84
N ALA A 517 8.20 -8.13 29.59
CA ALA A 517 7.48 -9.32 29.20
C ALA A 517 8.35 -10.54 29.53
N LEU A 518 7.86 -11.49 30.34
CA LEU A 518 8.56 -12.79 30.56
C LEU A 518 8.74 -13.59 29.26
N THR A 519 8.01 -13.22 28.20
CA THR A 519 8.07 -13.80 26.85
C THR A 519 9.16 -13.17 25.96
N SER A 520 9.86 -12.12 26.40
CA SER A 520 10.94 -11.49 25.60
C SER A 520 12.19 -12.38 25.46
N ARG A 521 12.38 -13.37 26.35
CA ARG A 521 13.50 -14.33 26.27
C ARG A 521 13.33 -15.41 25.20
N THR A 522 12.12 -15.69 24.72
CA THR A 522 11.88 -16.85 23.86
C THR A 522 12.17 -16.59 22.37
N ARG A 523 12.37 -15.31 21.96
CA ARG A 523 12.74 -14.98 20.57
C ARG A 523 14.24 -14.88 20.32
N LEU A 524 15.07 -14.70 21.35
CA LEU A 524 16.53 -14.51 21.21
C LEU A 524 17.34 -15.83 21.07
N LEU A 525 16.71 -17.00 21.13
CA LEU A 525 17.37 -18.31 21.06
C LEU A 525 17.12 -19.10 19.76
N PHE A 526 16.53 -18.49 18.73
CA PHE A 526 16.36 -19.11 17.41
C PHE A 526 17.21 -18.40 16.34
N LEU A 527 18.52 -18.60 16.44
CA LEU A 527 19.60 -18.06 15.59
C LEU A 527 19.83 -18.86 14.26
N PRO A 528 18.79 -19.29 13.52
CA PRO A 528 18.96 -19.40 12.05
C PRO A 528 17.86 -18.75 11.19
N ASN A 529 16.91 -17.96 11.73
CA ASN A 529 15.63 -17.68 11.05
C ASN A 529 15.28 -16.22 10.68
N ILE A 530 16.22 -15.25 10.66
CA ILE A 530 15.87 -13.83 10.38
C ILE A 530 15.52 -13.60 8.90
N MET A 531 16.25 -14.20 7.95
CA MET A 531 15.88 -14.20 6.53
C MET A 531 14.51 -14.85 6.36
N ASN A 532 14.29 -15.99 7.03
CA ASN A 532 13.00 -16.68 7.06
C ASN A 532 11.86 -15.85 7.70
N MET A 533 12.12 -14.90 8.59
CA MET A 533 11.10 -14.05 9.20
C MET A 533 10.75 -12.82 8.36
N ALA A 534 11.74 -12.19 7.70
CA ALA A 534 11.48 -11.14 6.72
C ALA A 534 10.78 -11.71 5.48
N GLU A 535 11.25 -12.86 4.99
CA GLU A 535 10.57 -13.66 3.95
C GLU A 535 9.19 -14.12 4.43
N ALA A 536 9.02 -14.55 5.69
CA ALA A 536 7.69 -14.91 6.21
C ALA A 536 6.76 -13.71 6.36
N LEU A 537 7.28 -12.52 6.70
CA LEU A 537 6.47 -11.31 6.78
C LEU A 537 6.10 -10.82 5.38
N GLU A 538 7.04 -10.80 4.44
CA GLU A 538 6.79 -10.45 3.05
C GLU A 538 5.80 -11.46 2.43
N ALA A 539 6.02 -12.76 2.62
CA ALA A 539 5.09 -13.80 2.21
C ALA A 539 3.72 -13.64 2.89
N SER A 540 3.68 -13.31 4.19
CA SER A 540 2.43 -13.05 4.90
C SER A 540 1.68 -11.84 4.34
N VAL A 541 2.38 -10.77 3.95
CA VAL A 541 1.78 -9.58 3.33
C VAL A 541 1.29 -9.92 1.92
N VAL A 542 2.09 -10.63 1.13
CA VAL A 542 1.72 -11.08 -0.23
C VAL A 542 0.47 -11.94 -0.19
N GLU A 543 0.43 -12.95 0.68
CA GLU A 543 -0.74 -13.83 0.83
C GLU A 543 -1.96 -13.07 1.37
N SER A 544 -1.78 -12.13 2.31
CA SER A 544 -2.89 -11.29 2.81
C SER A 544 -3.50 -10.40 1.72
N VAL A 545 -2.66 -9.78 0.89
CA VAL A 545 -3.13 -8.95 -0.23
C VAL A 545 -3.82 -9.79 -1.30
N ASN A 546 -3.27 -10.97 -1.63
CA ASN A 546 -3.90 -11.91 -2.55
C ASN A 546 -5.27 -12.39 -2.04
N ALA A 547 -5.38 -12.73 -0.74
CA ALA A 547 -6.64 -13.14 -0.13
C ALA A 547 -7.69 -12.02 -0.14
N ILE A 548 -7.32 -10.79 0.22
CA ILE A 548 -8.23 -9.62 0.18
C ILE A 548 -8.71 -9.37 -1.25
N TYR A 549 -7.80 -9.44 -2.21
CA TYR A 549 -8.12 -9.28 -3.62
C TYR A 549 -9.11 -10.34 -4.12
N LEU A 550 -8.89 -11.62 -3.80
CA LEU A 550 -9.77 -12.70 -4.22
C LEU A 550 -11.15 -12.63 -3.54
N LEU A 551 -11.20 -12.29 -2.25
CA LEU A 551 -12.45 -12.07 -1.53
C LEU A 551 -13.24 -10.90 -2.11
N PHE A 552 -12.58 -9.78 -2.42
CA PHE A 552 -13.22 -8.64 -3.06
C PHE A 552 -13.79 -9.02 -4.44
N SER A 553 -13.02 -9.74 -5.25
CA SER A 553 -13.49 -10.30 -6.52
C SER A 553 -14.69 -11.22 -6.34
N SER A 554 -14.68 -12.08 -5.31
CA SER A 554 -15.79 -12.98 -4.97
C SER A 554 -17.07 -12.21 -4.66
N TYR A 555 -16.98 -11.11 -3.90
CA TYR A 555 -18.14 -10.28 -3.56
C TYR A 555 -18.74 -9.61 -4.80
N LEU A 556 -17.90 -9.18 -5.75
CA LEU A 556 -18.35 -8.63 -7.02
C LEU A 556 -19.02 -9.68 -7.90
N VAL A 557 -18.49 -10.90 -7.96
CA VAL A 557 -19.14 -12.00 -8.69
C VAL A 557 -20.47 -12.38 -8.04
N PHE A 558 -20.53 -12.48 -6.71
CA PHE A 558 -21.80 -12.75 -6.03
C PHE A 558 -22.84 -11.63 -6.25
N LEU A 559 -22.41 -10.37 -6.38
CA LEU A 559 -23.30 -9.27 -6.75
C LEU A 559 -23.95 -9.46 -8.13
N MET A 560 -23.34 -10.25 -9.03
CA MET A 560 -23.98 -10.63 -10.29
C MET A 560 -25.28 -11.39 -10.06
N GLN A 561 -25.46 -12.09 -8.93
CA GLN A 561 -26.73 -12.73 -8.59
C GLN A 561 -27.86 -11.71 -8.41
N LEU A 562 -27.56 -10.54 -7.84
CA LEU A 562 -28.51 -9.42 -7.80
C LEU A 562 -28.78 -8.88 -9.21
N GLY A 563 -27.73 -8.80 -10.04
CA GLY A 563 -27.84 -8.44 -11.45
C GLY A 563 -28.78 -9.36 -12.23
N PHE A 564 -28.59 -10.67 -12.12
CA PHE A 564 -29.47 -11.69 -12.69
C PHE A 564 -30.89 -11.56 -12.15
N ALA A 565 -31.08 -11.43 -10.85
CA ALA A 565 -32.42 -11.29 -10.28
C ALA A 565 -33.19 -10.09 -10.88
N MET A 566 -32.55 -8.92 -11.00
CA MET A 566 -33.17 -7.74 -11.59
C MET A 566 -33.39 -7.89 -13.10
N LEU A 567 -32.39 -8.40 -13.83
CA LEU A 567 -32.50 -8.59 -15.27
C LEU A 567 -33.59 -9.60 -15.62
N CYS A 568 -33.61 -10.75 -14.94
CA CYS A 568 -34.60 -11.79 -15.16
C CYS A 568 -36.00 -11.32 -14.81
N ALA A 569 -36.17 -10.64 -13.66
CA ALA A 569 -37.45 -10.05 -13.29
C ALA A 569 -37.95 -9.10 -14.37
N GLY A 570 -37.10 -8.17 -14.84
CA GLY A 570 -37.48 -7.22 -15.90
C GLY A 570 -37.86 -7.89 -17.24
N SER A 571 -37.22 -9.01 -17.58
CA SER A 571 -37.37 -9.72 -18.86
C SER A 571 -38.58 -10.67 -18.92
N VAL A 572 -39.11 -11.13 -17.78
CA VAL A 572 -40.34 -11.96 -17.76
C VAL A 572 -41.61 -11.13 -17.70
N ARG A 573 -42.77 -11.75 -17.95
CA ARG A 573 -44.09 -11.11 -17.72
C ARG A 573 -44.33 -10.88 -16.23
N ALA A 574 -45.02 -9.79 -15.87
CA ALA A 574 -45.21 -9.34 -14.48
C ALA A 574 -45.79 -10.42 -13.54
N LYS A 575 -46.63 -11.31 -14.06
CA LYS A 575 -47.26 -12.42 -13.33
C LYS A 575 -46.31 -13.55 -12.88
N ASN A 576 -45.03 -13.44 -13.24
CA ASN A 576 -43.97 -14.42 -12.97
C ASN A 576 -42.74 -13.77 -12.30
N ALA A 577 -42.84 -12.51 -11.88
CA ALA A 577 -41.72 -11.74 -11.34
C ALA A 577 -41.27 -12.27 -9.97
N MET A 578 -42.22 -12.63 -9.10
CA MET A 578 -41.89 -13.22 -7.79
C MET A 578 -41.21 -14.57 -7.96
N ASN A 579 -41.73 -15.42 -8.85
CA ASN A 579 -41.17 -16.73 -9.13
C ASN A 579 -39.71 -16.64 -9.57
N ILE A 580 -39.39 -15.80 -10.56
CA ILE A 580 -38.03 -15.71 -11.09
C ILE A 580 -37.05 -15.07 -10.11
N MET A 581 -37.50 -14.16 -9.24
CA MET A 581 -36.67 -13.64 -8.15
C MET A 581 -36.40 -14.72 -7.10
N LEU A 582 -37.39 -15.54 -6.77
CA LEU A 582 -37.22 -16.66 -5.84
C LEU A 582 -36.25 -17.70 -6.40
N THR A 583 -36.34 -18.05 -7.68
CA THR A 583 -35.39 -19.01 -8.29
C THR A 583 -33.95 -18.50 -8.21
N ASN A 584 -33.71 -17.19 -8.38
CA ASN A 584 -32.38 -16.60 -8.19
C ASN A 584 -31.87 -16.73 -6.74
N VAL A 585 -32.73 -16.55 -5.73
CA VAL A 585 -32.34 -16.78 -4.32
C VAL A 585 -32.05 -18.26 -4.07
N VAL A 586 -32.87 -19.13 -4.67
CA VAL A 586 -32.76 -20.59 -4.57
C VAL A 586 -31.46 -21.10 -5.20
N ASP A 587 -31.08 -20.59 -6.36
CA ASP A 587 -29.82 -20.93 -7.03
C ASP A 587 -28.63 -20.63 -6.11
N ALA A 588 -28.66 -19.52 -5.37
CA ALA A 588 -27.63 -19.21 -4.39
C ALA A 588 -27.62 -20.21 -3.22
N VAL A 589 -28.77 -20.47 -2.57
CA VAL A 589 -28.79 -21.31 -1.35
C VAL A 589 -28.62 -22.81 -1.65
N VAL A 590 -29.28 -23.34 -2.68
CA VAL A 590 -29.13 -24.74 -3.11
C VAL A 590 -27.73 -24.95 -3.68
N GLY A 591 -27.29 -24.03 -4.54
CA GLY A 591 -25.95 -24.07 -5.11
C GLY A 591 -24.84 -24.00 -4.06
N THR A 592 -25.04 -23.25 -2.97
CA THR A 592 -24.09 -23.25 -1.83
C THR A 592 -23.97 -24.65 -1.24
N VAL A 593 -25.09 -25.28 -0.91
CA VAL A 593 -25.10 -26.59 -0.25
C VAL A 593 -24.53 -27.69 -1.16
N SER A 594 -24.97 -27.74 -2.42
CA SER A 594 -24.49 -28.73 -3.39
C SER A 594 -23.01 -28.54 -3.74
N TYR A 595 -22.56 -27.30 -3.93
CA TYR A 595 -21.17 -27.01 -4.29
C TYR A 595 -20.23 -27.25 -3.10
N TYR A 596 -20.65 -26.92 -1.87
CA TYR A 596 -19.93 -27.28 -0.66
C TYR A 596 -19.78 -28.81 -0.50
N LEU A 597 -20.88 -29.55 -0.59
CA LEU A 597 -20.87 -30.99 -0.35
C LEU A 597 -20.09 -31.74 -1.43
N PHE A 598 -20.29 -31.40 -2.70
CA PHE A 598 -19.79 -32.16 -3.85
C PHE A 598 -19.05 -31.33 -4.88
N GLY A 599 -19.55 -30.14 -5.21
CA GLY A 599 -19.06 -29.41 -6.38
C GLY A 599 -17.59 -29.00 -6.30
N PHE A 600 -17.14 -28.45 -5.17
CA PHE A 600 -15.74 -28.08 -5.01
C PHE A 600 -14.81 -29.31 -5.09
N ALA A 601 -15.26 -30.46 -4.56
CA ALA A 601 -14.52 -31.71 -4.61
C ALA A 601 -14.35 -32.24 -6.05
N PHE A 602 -15.42 -32.20 -6.84
CA PHE A 602 -15.35 -32.63 -8.23
C PHE A 602 -14.57 -31.66 -9.11
N ALA A 603 -14.61 -30.35 -8.84
CA ALA A 603 -13.88 -29.34 -9.57
C ALA A 603 -12.38 -29.34 -9.26
N PHE A 604 -12.01 -29.32 -7.98
CA PHE A 604 -10.63 -29.04 -7.55
C PHE A 604 -9.99 -30.14 -6.70
N GLY A 605 -10.74 -31.20 -6.37
CA GLY A 605 -10.18 -32.36 -5.71
C GLY A 605 -9.12 -33.05 -6.58
N SER A 606 -8.04 -33.49 -5.95
CA SER A 606 -7.07 -34.39 -6.56
C SER A 606 -7.62 -35.82 -6.69
N GLY A 607 -7.11 -36.57 -7.67
CA GLY A 607 -7.53 -37.95 -7.92
C GLY A 607 -6.55 -38.70 -8.81
N THR A 608 -6.87 -39.96 -9.11
CA THR A 608 -6.07 -40.83 -10.00
C THR A 608 -6.36 -40.62 -11.49
N ASN A 609 -7.27 -39.70 -11.83
CA ASN A 609 -7.75 -39.49 -13.20
C ASN A 609 -7.85 -37.99 -13.51
N PRO A 610 -7.68 -37.57 -14.78
CA PRO A 610 -7.74 -36.16 -15.16
C PRO A 610 -9.15 -35.67 -15.55
N PHE A 611 -10.19 -36.50 -15.32
CA PHE A 611 -11.56 -36.24 -15.75
C PHE A 611 -12.43 -35.66 -14.62
N ILE A 612 -12.25 -36.10 -13.37
CA ILE A 612 -13.03 -35.62 -12.22
C ILE A 612 -12.22 -35.71 -10.94
N GLY A 613 -12.35 -34.69 -10.07
CA GLY A 613 -11.77 -34.70 -8.73
C GLY A 613 -12.43 -35.70 -7.80
N THR A 614 -11.67 -36.23 -6.83
CA THR A 614 -12.16 -37.30 -5.93
C THR A 614 -11.83 -37.06 -4.44
N SER A 615 -11.37 -35.85 -4.10
CA SER A 615 -11.02 -35.43 -2.74
C SER A 615 -11.63 -34.05 -2.44
N LEU A 616 -11.50 -33.56 -1.20
CA LEU A 616 -12.04 -32.25 -0.75
C LEU A 616 -13.59 -32.18 -0.58
N PHE A 617 -14.29 -33.31 -0.48
CA PHE A 617 -15.72 -33.33 -0.15
C PHE A 617 -16.01 -32.58 1.15
N ALA A 618 -17.03 -31.71 1.12
CA ALA A 618 -17.36 -30.83 2.24
C ALA A 618 -16.15 -30.00 2.75
N LEU A 619 -15.28 -29.56 1.84
CA LEU A 619 -14.04 -28.83 2.11
C LEU A 619 -13.08 -29.54 3.07
N LYS A 620 -13.20 -30.86 3.20
CA LYS A 620 -12.31 -31.65 4.06
C LYS A 620 -10.86 -31.49 3.60
N GLY A 621 -10.02 -30.97 4.48
CA GLY A 621 -8.61 -30.72 4.19
C GLY A 621 -8.31 -29.32 3.63
N ILE A 622 -9.23 -28.36 3.80
CA ILE A 622 -9.00 -26.93 3.54
C ILE A 622 -8.91 -26.21 4.89
N PRO A 623 -7.97 -25.25 5.08
CA PRO A 623 -6.99 -24.77 4.11
C PRO A 623 -5.85 -25.79 3.88
N ASN A 624 -5.24 -25.75 2.69
CA ASN A 624 -4.03 -26.48 2.33
C ASN A 624 -3.14 -25.65 1.40
N GLU A 625 -2.03 -26.22 0.92
CA GLU A 625 -1.05 -25.53 0.06
C GLU A 625 -1.62 -25.01 -1.27
N SER A 626 -2.66 -25.66 -1.81
CA SER A 626 -3.26 -25.30 -3.10
C SER A 626 -4.50 -24.41 -2.96
N TYR A 627 -5.28 -24.60 -1.89
CA TYR A 627 -6.61 -23.99 -1.75
C TYR A 627 -6.88 -23.48 -0.34
N ASP A 628 -7.45 -22.27 -0.27
CA ASP A 628 -7.97 -21.62 0.93
C ASP A 628 -9.49 -21.35 0.79
N TYR A 629 -10.17 -20.99 1.88
CA TYR A 629 -11.61 -20.68 1.89
C TYR A 629 -11.99 -19.52 0.96
N SER A 630 -11.06 -18.59 0.72
CA SER A 630 -11.21 -17.50 -0.26
C SER A 630 -11.42 -18.04 -1.68
N TYR A 631 -10.70 -19.10 -2.07
CA TYR A 631 -10.83 -19.75 -3.38
C TYR A 631 -12.15 -20.51 -3.52
N PHE A 632 -12.59 -21.20 -2.46
CA PHE A 632 -13.93 -21.82 -2.44
C PHE A 632 -15.04 -20.78 -2.69
N LEU A 633 -14.99 -19.65 -1.98
CA LEU A 633 -16.01 -18.61 -2.11
C LEU A 633 -16.03 -18.02 -3.53
N TYR A 634 -14.84 -17.84 -4.13
CA TYR A 634 -14.72 -17.36 -5.50
C TYR A 634 -15.40 -18.30 -6.49
N GLU A 635 -15.01 -19.58 -6.49
CA GLU A 635 -15.50 -20.59 -7.44
C GLU A 635 -16.98 -20.96 -7.23
N TRP A 636 -17.45 -20.92 -5.97
CA TRP A 636 -18.87 -21.05 -5.66
C TRP A 636 -19.71 -19.98 -6.38
N ALA A 637 -19.22 -18.75 -6.44
CA ALA A 637 -19.94 -17.65 -7.09
C ALA A 637 -20.10 -17.88 -8.61
N PHE A 638 -19.15 -18.57 -9.25
CA PHE A 638 -19.25 -18.99 -10.66
C PHE A 638 -20.25 -20.14 -10.82
N ALA A 639 -20.22 -21.13 -9.93
CA ALA A 639 -21.15 -22.25 -9.94
C ALA A 639 -22.62 -21.80 -9.89
N ILE A 640 -22.97 -20.89 -8.98
CA ILE A 640 -24.35 -20.38 -8.87
C ILE A 640 -24.76 -19.52 -10.09
N ALA A 641 -23.81 -18.84 -10.73
CA ALA A 641 -24.08 -18.09 -11.95
C ALA A 641 -24.49 -19.04 -13.10
N VAL A 642 -23.88 -20.23 -13.19
CA VAL A 642 -24.27 -21.27 -14.17
C VAL A 642 -25.72 -21.69 -13.98
N ALA A 643 -26.16 -21.91 -12.74
CA ALA A 643 -27.55 -22.24 -12.43
C ALA A 643 -28.51 -21.09 -12.81
N GLY A 644 -28.13 -19.84 -12.50
CA GLY A 644 -28.88 -18.64 -12.88
C GLY A 644 -29.06 -18.47 -14.39
N ILE A 645 -28.05 -18.82 -15.19
CA ILE A 645 -28.14 -18.80 -16.65
C ILE A 645 -29.19 -19.80 -17.14
N THR A 646 -29.13 -21.04 -16.64
CA THR A 646 -30.10 -22.09 -17.01
C THR A 646 -31.52 -21.74 -16.58
N SER A 647 -31.70 -21.13 -15.41
CA SER A 647 -33.03 -20.76 -14.89
C SER A 647 -33.73 -19.71 -15.77
N GLY A 648 -32.96 -18.81 -16.39
CA GLY A 648 -33.44 -17.85 -17.38
C GLY A 648 -34.09 -18.50 -18.62
N SER A 649 -33.45 -19.53 -19.20
CA SER A 649 -33.95 -20.20 -20.40
C SER A 649 -35.29 -20.91 -20.21
N ILE A 650 -35.57 -21.37 -19.00
CA ILE A 650 -36.77 -22.16 -18.66
C ILE A 650 -37.82 -21.38 -17.86
N ALA A 651 -37.62 -20.06 -17.72
CA ALA A 651 -38.51 -19.18 -16.96
C ALA A 651 -39.99 -19.24 -17.41
N GLU A 652 -40.88 -18.94 -16.47
CA GLU A 652 -42.35 -18.81 -16.63
C GLU A 652 -43.18 -20.10 -16.75
N ARG A 653 -42.58 -21.27 -17.02
CA ARG A 653 -43.34 -22.52 -17.20
C ARG A 653 -42.77 -23.75 -16.48
N THR A 654 -41.59 -23.64 -15.88
CA THR A 654 -40.98 -24.74 -15.13
C THR A 654 -41.53 -24.83 -13.72
N GLN A 655 -41.73 -26.05 -13.22
CA GLN A 655 -42.13 -26.30 -11.84
C GLN A 655 -40.99 -25.97 -10.87
N PHE A 656 -41.32 -25.36 -9.73
CA PHE A 656 -40.34 -25.01 -8.68
C PHE A 656 -39.51 -26.21 -8.19
N GLY A 657 -40.13 -27.40 -8.10
CA GLY A 657 -39.40 -28.63 -7.73
C GLY A 657 -38.32 -29.03 -8.74
N ALA A 658 -38.58 -28.88 -10.04
CA ALA A 658 -37.57 -29.12 -11.08
C ALA A 658 -36.40 -28.12 -10.96
N TYR A 659 -36.67 -26.87 -10.59
CA TYR A 659 -35.61 -25.89 -10.32
C TYR A 659 -34.62 -26.36 -9.26
N LEU A 660 -35.13 -26.84 -8.11
CA LEU A 660 -34.28 -27.36 -7.04
C LEU A 660 -33.40 -28.53 -7.50
N VAL A 661 -33.99 -29.46 -8.27
CA VAL A 661 -33.29 -30.67 -8.71
C VAL A 661 -32.19 -30.35 -9.71
N PHE A 662 -32.48 -29.56 -10.76
CA PHE A 662 -31.44 -29.25 -11.74
C PHE A 662 -30.38 -28.33 -11.15
N SER A 663 -30.76 -27.36 -10.31
CA SER A 663 -29.80 -26.43 -9.69
C SER A 663 -28.82 -27.21 -8.82
N PHE A 664 -29.30 -28.17 -8.01
CA PHE A 664 -28.47 -29.07 -7.22
C PHE A 664 -27.53 -29.93 -8.08
N LEU A 665 -28.02 -30.58 -9.13
CA LEU A 665 -27.20 -31.45 -9.99
C LEU A 665 -26.18 -30.65 -10.82
N LEU A 666 -26.59 -29.50 -11.34
CA LEU A 666 -25.77 -28.66 -12.20
C LEU A 666 -24.58 -28.10 -11.41
N THR A 667 -24.85 -27.49 -10.26
CA THR A 667 -23.82 -26.92 -9.38
C THR A 667 -23.03 -27.98 -8.62
N GLY A 668 -23.63 -29.12 -8.28
CA GLY A 668 -22.99 -30.18 -7.51
C GLY A 668 -22.23 -31.21 -8.33
N PHE A 669 -22.47 -31.35 -9.64
CA PHE A 669 -21.87 -32.40 -10.46
C PHE A 669 -21.52 -31.97 -11.89
N VAL A 670 -22.48 -31.47 -12.68
CA VAL A 670 -22.26 -31.25 -14.13
C VAL A 670 -21.24 -30.14 -14.41
N TYR A 671 -21.43 -28.96 -13.81
CA TYR A 671 -20.50 -27.83 -13.92
C TYR A 671 -19.12 -28.14 -13.31
N PRO A 672 -19.04 -28.67 -12.08
CA PRO A 672 -17.75 -29.02 -11.48
C PRO A 672 -16.85 -29.92 -12.31
N VAL A 673 -17.43 -30.89 -13.03
CA VAL A 673 -16.65 -31.78 -13.92
C VAL A 673 -16.01 -30.98 -15.07
N VAL A 674 -16.74 -30.02 -15.64
CA VAL A 674 -16.19 -29.14 -16.69
C VAL A 674 -15.13 -28.21 -16.11
N ALA A 675 -15.39 -27.60 -14.95
CA ALA A 675 -14.40 -26.78 -14.25
C ALA A 675 -13.13 -27.59 -13.94
N HIS A 676 -13.26 -28.87 -13.58
CA HIS A 676 -12.11 -29.74 -13.39
C HIS A 676 -11.27 -29.87 -14.65
N TRP A 677 -11.89 -30.10 -15.81
CA TRP A 677 -11.14 -30.29 -17.05
C TRP A 677 -10.24 -29.12 -17.40
N VAL A 678 -10.71 -27.90 -17.16
CA VAL A 678 -10.07 -26.67 -17.65
C VAL A 678 -9.29 -25.96 -16.54
N TRP A 679 -9.85 -25.85 -15.33
CA TRP A 679 -9.26 -25.04 -14.25
C TRP A 679 -8.51 -25.85 -13.20
N SER A 680 -8.73 -27.17 -13.11
CA SER A 680 -7.89 -27.99 -12.22
C SER A 680 -6.50 -28.18 -12.82
N PRO A 681 -5.40 -28.10 -12.03
CA PRO A 681 -4.06 -28.48 -12.46
C PRO A 681 -3.94 -29.95 -12.91
N THR A 682 -4.94 -30.78 -12.61
CA THR A 682 -5.00 -32.19 -13.03
C THR A 682 -6.00 -32.45 -14.16
N GLY A 683 -6.71 -31.42 -14.63
CA GLY A 683 -7.69 -31.52 -15.70
C GLY A 683 -7.06 -31.76 -17.07
N TRP A 684 -7.64 -32.67 -17.86
CA TRP A 684 -7.08 -33.08 -19.16
C TRP A 684 -7.07 -31.96 -20.23
N LEU A 685 -7.87 -30.90 -20.07
CA LEU A 685 -7.86 -29.72 -20.95
C LEU A 685 -7.02 -28.58 -20.37
N SER A 686 -6.57 -28.69 -19.13
CA SER A 686 -6.08 -27.54 -18.39
C SER A 686 -4.85 -26.93 -19.03
N PRO A 687 -4.80 -25.59 -19.15
CA PRO A 687 -3.58 -24.91 -19.56
C PRO A 687 -2.50 -24.97 -18.47
N ASN A 688 -2.84 -25.41 -17.26
CA ASN A 688 -1.93 -25.63 -16.14
C ASN A 688 -1.72 -27.13 -15.84
N TYR A 689 -1.99 -28.01 -16.80
CA TYR A 689 -1.93 -29.45 -16.59
C TYR A 689 -0.52 -29.89 -16.12
N SER A 690 -0.49 -30.55 -14.98
CA SER A 690 0.73 -31.00 -14.29
C SER A 690 1.04 -32.50 -14.47
N GLY A 691 0.25 -33.22 -15.26
CA GLY A 691 0.44 -34.64 -15.50
C GLY A 691 1.47 -34.97 -16.59
N SER A 692 1.84 -36.25 -16.68
CA SER A 692 2.95 -36.73 -17.51
C SER A 692 2.69 -36.73 -19.02
N SER A 693 1.44 -36.58 -19.47
CA SER A 693 1.09 -36.61 -20.91
C SER A 693 1.34 -35.28 -21.64
N GLY A 694 1.72 -34.22 -20.92
CA GLY A 694 1.86 -32.87 -21.48
C GLY A 694 0.52 -32.20 -21.83
N LEU A 695 0.58 -30.93 -22.22
CA LEU A 695 -0.58 -30.12 -22.59
C LEU A 695 -1.24 -30.63 -23.88
N LEU A 696 -2.58 -30.60 -23.96
CA LEU A 696 -3.30 -30.92 -25.19
C LEU A 696 -2.83 -30.01 -26.34
N PHE A 697 -2.35 -30.63 -27.43
CA PHE A 697 -1.73 -29.95 -28.59
C PHE A 697 -0.58 -28.99 -28.23
N GLY A 698 0.10 -29.22 -27.10
CA GLY A 698 1.15 -28.34 -26.57
C GLY A 698 0.65 -27.00 -26.03
N ALA A 699 -0.66 -26.75 -26.07
CA ALA A 699 -1.26 -25.47 -25.72
C ALA A 699 -2.18 -25.55 -24.50
N GLY A 700 -2.96 -26.61 -24.31
CA GLY A 700 -4.10 -26.62 -23.38
C GLY A 700 -5.21 -25.64 -23.80
N ALA A 701 -6.40 -25.80 -23.23
CA ALA A 701 -7.51 -24.91 -23.50
C ALA A 701 -7.41 -23.65 -22.61
N ILE A 702 -7.56 -22.47 -23.21
CA ILE A 702 -7.52 -21.19 -22.49
C ILE A 702 -8.94 -20.69 -22.34
N ASP A 703 -9.55 -20.96 -21.21
CA ASP A 703 -10.81 -20.33 -20.79
C ASP A 703 -10.59 -19.62 -19.46
N PHE A 704 -10.07 -18.39 -19.53
CA PHE A 704 -9.53 -17.71 -18.36
C PHE A 704 -10.55 -17.49 -17.25
N ALA A 705 -11.76 -17.06 -17.60
CA ALA A 705 -12.83 -16.79 -16.64
C ALA A 705 -14.15 -17.55 -16.96
N GLY A 706 -14.24 -18.34 -18.04
CA GLY A 706 -15.42 -19.19 -18.28
C GLY A 706 -16.38 -18.80 -19.43
N SER A 707 -15.91 -18.44 -20.63
CA SER A 707 -16.78 -18.42 -21.82
C SER A 707 -17.37 -19.81 -22.11
N GLY A 708 -16.56 -20.85 -21.96
CA GLY A 708 -16.97 -22.24 -22.00
C GLY A 708 -17.51 -22.71 -20.65
N VAL A 709 -16.63 -22.73 -19.65
CA VAL A 709 -16.84 -23.37 -18.34
C VAL A 709 -18.07 -22.85 -17.60
N VAL A 710 -18.38 -21.55 -17.70
CA VAL A 710 -19.60 -20.97 -17.11
C VAL A 710 -20.68 -20.78 -18.16
N HIS A 711 -20.39 -19.97 -19.17
CA HIS A 711 -21.45 -19.48 -20.06
C HIS A 711 -21.95 -20.57 -21.02
N MET A 712 -21.07 -21.35 -21.67
CA MET A 712 -21.55 -22.47 -22.48
C MET A 712 -22.21 -23.56 -21.64
N VAL A 713 -21.68 -23.90 -20.47
CA VAL A 713 -22.32 -24.90 -19.59
C VAL A 713 -23.75 -24.47 -19.23
N GLY A 714 -23.93 -23.25 -18.72
CA GLY A 714 -25.25 -22.74 -18.36
C GLY A 714 -26.18 -22.60 -19.57
N GLY A 715 -25.64 -22.13 -20.70
CA GLY A 715 -26.40 -21.92 -21.94
C GLY A 715 -26.84 -23.23 -22.63
N VAL A 716 -25.97 -24.25 -22.67
CA VAL A 716 -26.31 -25.58 -23.23
C VAL A 716 -27.27 -26.32 -22.31
N ALA A 717 -27.12 -26.20 -20.99
CA ALA A 717 -28.10 -26.73 -20.04
C ALA A 717 -29.48 -26.07 -20.24
N GLY A 718 -29.51 -24.73 -20.36
CA GLY A 718 -30.72 -23.96 -20.64
C GLY A 718 -31.36 -24.32 -21.98
N LEU A 719 -30.55 -24.54 -23.02
CA LEU A 719 -30.99 -25.00 -24.34
C LEU A 719 -31.79 -26.30 -24.24
N TRP A 720 -31.24 -27.32 -23.57
CA TRP A 720 -31.93 -28.61 -23.41
C TRP A 720 -33.18 -28.49 -22.55
N GLY A 721 -33.13 -27.73 -21.46
CA GLY A 721 -34.29 -27.45 -20.64
C GLY A 721 -35.43 -26.85 -21.46
N ALA A 722 -35.15 -25.81 -22.23
CA ALA A 722 -36.15 -25.12 -23.05
C ALA A 722 -36.64 -25.97 -24.24
N ILE A 723 -35.79 -26.78 -24.88
CA ILE A 723 -36.19 -27.70 -25.96
C ILE A 723 -37.16 -28.77 -25.43
N ILE A 724 -36.83 -29.41 -24.31
CA ILE A 724 -37.61 -30.54 -23.77
C ILE A 724 -38.92 -30.05 -23.14
N GLU A 725 -38.89 -28.89 -22.49
CA GLU A 725 -40.07 -28.28 -21.90
C GLU A 725 -41.02 -27.71 -22.96
N GLY A 726 -40.48 -27.21 -24.08
CA GLY A 726 -41.23 -26.61 -25.17
C GLY A 726 -41.60 -25.14 -24.92
N PRO A 727 -42.17 -24.45 -25.93
CA PRO A 727 -42.40 -23.02 -25.89
C PRO A 727 -43.50 -22.59 -24.91
N ARG A 728 -43.43 -21.34 -24.42
CA ARG A 728 -44.50 -20.75 -23.61
C ARG A 728 -45.80 -20.69 -24.41
N VAL A 729 -46.93 -20.89 -23.73
CA VAL A 729 -48.27 -20.83 -24.33
C VAL A 729 -48.49 -19.44 -24.92
N GLY A 730 -48.81 -19.41 -26.22
CA GLY A 730 -49.02 -18.19 -26.99
C GLY A 730 -47.75 -17.56 -27.58
N ARG A 731 -46.56 -18.17 -27.41
CA ARG A 731 -45.31 -17.64 -27.98
C ARG A 731 -45.29 -17.72 -29.50
N PHE A 732 -45.92 -18.74 -30.05
CA PHE A 732 -46.13 -18.95 -31.47
C PHE A 732 -47.63 -19.13 -31.73
N ASP A 733 -48.14 -18.48 -32.78
CA ASP A 733 -49.55 -18.60 -33.17
C ASP A 733 -49.85 -19.96 -33.83
N ALA A 734 -51.10 -20.19 -34.23
CA ALA A 734 -51.52 -21.43 -34.88
C ALA A 734 -50.79 -21.74 -36.21
N PHE A 735 -50.20 -20.73 -36.85
CA PHE A 735 -49.39 -20.87 -38.07
C PHE A 735 -47.89 -21.01 -37.74
N GLY A 736 -47.54 -20.97 -36.45
CA GLY A 736 -46.18 -21.02 -35.93
C GLY A 736 -45.39 -19.73 -36.14
N LYS A 737 -46.06 -18.60 -36.36
CA LYS A 737 -45.43 -17.29 -36.45
C LYS A 737 -45.09 -16.79 -35.04
N PRO A 738 -43.92 -16.18 -34.81
CA PRO A 738 -43.55 -15.64 -33.51
C PRO A 738 -44.48 -14.51 -33.05
N VAL A 739 -44.96 -14.60 -31.81
CA VAL A 739 -45.68 -13.55 -31.08
C VAL A 739 -44.77 -13.00 -29.99
N ALA A 740 -44.59 -11.67 -29.95
CA ALA A 740 -43.70 -11.03 -28.99
C ALA A 740 -44.26 -11.13 -27.56
N MET A 741 -43.46 -11.67 -26.64
CA MET A 741 -43.75 -11.69 -25.20
C MET A 741 -42.77 -10.75 -24.49
N ARG A 742 -43.12 -9.46 -24.42
CA ARG A 742 -42.24 -8.46 -23.82
C ARG A 742 -42.16 -8.62 -22.30
N GLY A 743 -40.95 -8.45 -21.78
CA GLY A 743 -40.71 -8.27 -20.36
C GLY A 743 -41.45 -7.05 -19.83
N HIS A 744 -41.78 -7.06 -18.54
CA HIS A 744 -42.68 -6.08 -17.96
C HIS A 744 -41.98 -4.81 -17.42
N ASN A 745 -40.65 -4.80 -17.26
CA ASN A 745 -39.95 -3.65 -16.67
C ASN A 745 -38.52 -3.46 -17.20
N ALA A 746 -38.36 -2.55 -18.16
CA ALA A 746 -37.06 -2.21 -18.74
C ALA A 746 -36.07 -1.59 -17.75
N THR A 747 -36.54 -0.89 -16.72
CA THR A 747 -35.67 -0.29 -15.68
C THR A 747 -34.94 -1.37 -14.90
N LEU A 748 -35.62 -2.49 -14.59
CA LEU A 748 -35.00 -3.63 -13.92
C LEU A 748 -33.98 -4.33 -14.83
N VAL A 749 -34.26 -4.44 -16.14
CA VAL A 749 -33.29 -4.98 -17.10
C VAL A 749 -32.02 -4.12 -17.15
N VAL A 750 -32.16 -2.80 -17.25
CA VAL A 750 -31.02 -1.88 -17.27
C VAL A 750 -30.25 -1.92 -15.94
N LEU A 751 -30.93 -1.91 -14.80
CA LEU A 751 -30.31 -2.03 -13.49
C LEU A 751 -29.52 -3.35 -13.35
N GLY A 752 -30.15 -4.46 -13.73
CA GLY A 752 -29.51 -5.77 -13.71
C GLY A 752 -28.28 -5.81 -14.60
N THR A 753 -28.36 -5.22 -15.79
CA THR A 753 -27.25 -5.13 -16.75
C THR A 753 -26.05 -4.36 -16.20
N PHE A 754 -26.27 -3.21 -15.54
CA PHE A 754 -25.16 -2.46 -14.92
C PHE A 754 -24.57 -3.17 -13.70
N LEU A 755 -25.38 -3.87 -12.91
CA LEU A 755 -24.89 -4.70 -11.81
C LEU A 755 -24.05 -5.88 -12.32
N LEU A 756 -24.47 -6.52 -13.41
CA LEU A 756 -23.71 -7.56 -14.09
C LEU A 756 -22.39 -7.00 -14.64
N TRP A 757 -22.40 -5.83 -15.29
CA TRP A 757 -21.16 -5.17 -15.73
C TRP A 757 -20.21 -4.96 -14.56
N PHE A 758 -20.69 -4.35 -13.47
CA PHE A 758 -19.85 -4.10 -12.30
C PHE A 758 -19.31 -5.40 -11.70
N GLY A 759 -20.13 -6.44 -11.60
CA GLY A 759 -19.70 -7.77 -11.16
C GLY A 759 -18.69 -8.44 -12.10
N TRP A 760 -18.74 -8.15 -13.40
CA TRP A 760 -17.78 -8.66 -14.39
C TRP A 760 -16.34 -8.19 -14.13
N PHE A 761 -16.14 -7.10 -13.37
CA PHE A 761 -14.80 -6.68 -12.91
C PHE A 761 -14.25 -7.55 -11.78
N GLY A 762 -15.09 -8.29 -11.04
CA GLY A 762 -14.66 -9.39 -10.18
C GLY A 762 -14.58 -10.73 -10.92
N PHE A 763 -15.37 -10.90 -11.97
CA PHE A 763 -15.41 -12.12 -12.78
C PHE A 763 -14.14 -12.27 -13.63
N ASN A 764 -13.90 -11.34 -14.55
CA ASN A 764 -12.79 -11.43 -15.49
C ASN A 764 -11.45 -11.07 -14.82
N PRO A 765 -11.22 -9.83 -14.32
CA PRO A 765 -9.98 -9.52 -13.63
C PRO A 765 -9.71 -10.43 -12.44
N GLY A 766 -10.71 -10.79 -11.64
CA GLY A 766 -10.53 -11.63 -10.45
C GLY A 766 -9.97 -13.03 -10.73
N SER A 767 -10.12 -13.53 -11.96
CA SER A 767 -9.70 -14.89 -12.35
C SER A 767 -8.17 -15.06 -12.40
N PHE A 768 -7.40 -13.98 -12.16
CA PHE A 768 -5.97 -14.09 -11.84
C PHE A 768 -5.71 -14.81 -10.51
N ASN A 769 -6.69 -14.85 -9.59
CA ASN A 769 -6.64 -15.42 -8.24
C ASN A 769 -5.64 -14.74 -7.28
N LYS A 770 -4.47 -14.33 -7.77
CA LYS A 770 -3.40 -13.63 -7.05
C LYS A 770 -3.00 -12.37 -7.82
N ILE A 771 -2.91 -11.23 -7.13
CA ILE A 771 -2.58 -9.93 -7.73
C ILE A 771 -1.10 -9.58 -7.60
N LEU A 772 -0.44 -10.00 -6.52
CA LEU A 772 0.98 -9.76 -6.27
C LEU A 772 1.83 -10.92 -6.81
N VAL A 773 1.89 -11.03 -8.13
CA VAL A 773 2.78 -11.97 -8.83
C VAL A 773 3.58 -11.17 -9.87
N PRO A 774 4.91 -10.97 -9.68
CA PRO A 774 5.74 -10.22 -10.61
C PRO A 774 6.06 -11.01 -11.89
N TYR A 775 6.31 -10.31 -13.00
CA TYR A 775 6.82 -10.94 -14.23
C TYR A 775 8.36 -10.86 -14.30
N PRO A 776 9.07 -11.96 -14.64
CA PRO A 776 10.55 -12.01 -14.58
C PRO A 776 11.29 -10.91 -15.35
N ASP A 777 10.82 -10.58 -16.55
CA ASP A 777 11.51 -9.67 -17.47
C ASP A 777 10.99 -8.22 -17.44
N ALA A 778 10.14 -7.88 -16.46
CA ALA A 778 9.49 -6.58 -16.40
C ALA A 778 9.36 -6.08 -14.94
N PRO A 779 10.36 -5.36 -14.40
CA PRO A 779 10.45 -5.01 -12.97
C PRO A 779 9.32 -4.09 -12.46
N TYR A 780 8.48 -3.55 -13.34
CA TYR A 780 7.33 -2.72 -13.01
C TYR A 780 5.98 -3.35 -13.43
N GLN A 781 6.00 -4.60 -13.90
CA GLN A 781 4.81 -5.32 -14.36
C GLN A 781 4.66 -6.66 -13.63
N GLY A 782 3.41 -7.07 -13.50
CA GLY A 782 3.02 -8.34 -12.89
C GLY A 782 1.54 -8.59 -13.12
N ASN A 783 0.95 -9.51 -12.36
CA ASN A 783 -0.48 -9.75 -12.40
C ASN A 783 -1.27 -8.45 -12.15
N TRP A 784 -0.80 -7.50 -11.35
CA TRP A 784 -1.44 -6.18 -11.20
C TRP A 784 -1.61 -5.42 -12.53
N THR A 785 -0.67 -5.56 -13.47
CA THR A 785 -0.79 -5.02 -14.83
C THR A 785 -1.77 -5.85 -15.67
N GLY A 786 -1.71 -7.18 -15.56
CA GLY A 786 -2.63 -8.11 -16.24
C GLY A 786 -4.10 -7.91 -15.83
N VAL A 787 -4.35 -7.73 -14.54
CA VAL A 787 -5.66 -7.42 -13.93
C VAL A 787 -6.21 -6.11 -14.51
N GLY A 788 -5.39 -5.06 -14.55
CA GLY A 788 -5.78 -3.78 -15.17
C GLY A 788 -6.11 -3.91 -16.66
N ARG A 789 -5.28 -4.61 -17.43
CA ARG A 789 -5.53 -4.89 -18.86
C ARG A 789 -6.82 -5.68 -19.06
N THR A 790 -7.07 -6.67 -18.22
CA THR A 790 -8.26 -7.53 -18.28
C THR A 790 -9.54 -6.75 -18.01
N ALA A 791 -9.51 -5.78 -17.10
CA ALA A 791 -10.63 -4.87 -16.88
C ALA A 791 -10.91 -4.02 -18.13
N VAL A 792 -9.85 -3.54 -18.81
CA VAL A 792 -9.97 -2.77 -20.05
C VAL A 792 -10.53 -3.61 -21.19
N THR A 793 -9.99 -4.80 -21.46
CA THR A 793 -10.50 -5.69 -22.52
C THR A 793 -11.96 -6.06 -22.28
N THR A 794 -12.34 -6.32 -21.02
CA THR A 794 -13.72 -6.59 -20.62
C THR A 794 -14.65 -5.44 -20.96
N ALA A 795 -14.30 -4.21 -20.54
CA ALA A 795 -15.10 -3.02 -20.82
C ALA A 795 -15.23 -2.74 -22.33
N LEU A 796 -14.14 -2.90 -23.09
CA LEU A 796 -14.12 -2.65 -24.53
C LEU A 796 -14.99 -3.65 -25.30
N ALA A 797 -14.93 -4.94 -24.97
CA ALA A 797 -15.72 -5.95 -25.66
C ALA A 797 -17.23 -5.77 -25.45
N GLY A 798 -17.68 -5.62 -24.19
CA GLY A 798 -19.10 -5.36 -23.92
C GLY A 798 -19.58 -4.05 -24.52
N SER A 799 -18.78 -2.97 -24.43
CA SER A 799 -19.14 -1.69 -25.06
C SER A 799 -19.27 -1.81 -26.57
N THR A 800 -18.36 -2.53 -27.23
CA THR A 800 -18.41 -2.71 -28.68
C THR A 800 -19.60 -3.56 -29.10
N ALA A 801 -19.89 -4.65 -28.38
CA ALA A 801 -21.05 -5.47 -28.64
C ALA A 801 -22.36 -4.68 -28.44
N GLY A 802 -22.43 -3.84 -27.39
CA GLY A 802 -23.56 -2.93 -27.17
C GLY A 802 -23.78 -1.95 -28.32
N LEU A 803 -22.70 -1.31 -28.83
CA LEU A 803 -22.78 -0.41 -29.99
C LEU A 803 -23.19 -1.14 -31.27
N VAL A 804 -22.61 -2.31 -31.54
CA VAL A 804 -22.94 -3.09 -32.74
C VAL A 804 -24.39 -3.57 -32.68
N THR A 805 -24.88 -4.01 -31.52
CA THR A 805 -26.28 -4.38 -31.37
C THR A 805 -27.21 -3.17 -31.49
N LEU A 806 -26.85 -2.01 -30.91
CA LEU A 806 -27.61 -0.77 -31.04
C LEU A 806 -27.85 -0.39 -32.51
N PHE A 807 -26.78 -0.31 -33.31
CA PHE A 807 -26.88 0.07 -34.72
C PHE A 807 -27.40 -1.08 -35.60
N GLY A 808 -26.95 -2.31 -35.38
CA GLY A 808 -27.37 -3.48 -36.15
C GLY A 808 -28.86 -3.76 -36.01
N ARG A 809 -29.40 -3.72 -34.78
CA ARG A 809 -30.84 -3.88 -34.54
C ARG A 809 -31.65 -2.69 -35.04
N ARG A 810 -31.14 -1.46 -34.92
CA ARG A 810 -31.78 -0.30 -35.55
C ARG A 810 -31.98 -0.51 -37.05
N LEU A 811 -31.00 -1.07 -37.75
CA LEU A 811 -31.10 -1.36 -39.19
C LEU A 811 -32.09 -2.49 -39.51
N LEU A 812 -32.20 -3.50 -38.64
CA LEU A 812 -33.08 -4.66 -38.85
C LEU A 812 -34.55 -4.40 -38.47
N VAL A 813 -34.79 -3.64 -37.39
CA VAL A 813 -36.13 -3.50 -36.77
C VAL A 813 -36.70 -2.08 -36.93
N GLY A 814 -35.88 -1.09 -37.29
CA GLY A 814 -36.34 0.26 -37.61
C GLY A 814 -36.64 1.17 -36.41
N HIS A 815 -36.32 0.75 -35.17
CA HIS A 815 -36.37 1.55 -33.93
C HIS A 815 -35.17 1.22 -33.02
N TRP A 816 -34.88 2.09 -32.04
CA TRP A 816 -33.87 1.82 -31.02
C TRP A 816 -34.51 1.00 -29.90
N ASP A 817 -33.84 -0.05 -29.42
CA ASP A 817 -34.36 -0.93 -28.38
C ASP A 817 -33.32 -1.10 -27.26
N ALA A 818 -33.67 -0.68 -26.05
CA ALA A 818 -32.75 -0.71 -24.92
C ALA A 818 -32.47 -2.14 -24.43
N LEU A 819 -33.43 -3.06 -24.55
CA LEU A 819 -33.28 -4.44 -24.10
C LEU A 819 -32.33 -5.21 -25.02
N ASP A 820 -32.47 -5.00 -26.34
CA ASP A 820 -31.54 -5.55 -27.33
C ASP A 820 -30.10 -5.10 -27.04
N VAL A 821 -29.90 -3.81 -26.72
CA VAL A 821 -28.57 -3.28 -26.37
C VAL A 821 -28.02 -3.91 -25.09
N CYS A 822 -28.86 -4.07 -24.07
CA CYS A 822 -28.50 -4.76 -22.83
C CYS A 822 -28.06 -6.21 -23.08
N ASN A 823 -28.81 -6.98 -23.87
CA ASN A 823 -28.40 -8.35 -24.23
C ASN A 823 -27.13 -8.35 -25.09
N GLY A 824 -27.01 -7.40 -26.02
CA GLY A 824 -25.83 -7.23 -26.87
C GLY A 824 -24.54 -7.00 -26.06
N LEU A 825 -24.57 -6.07 -25.11
CA LEU A 825 -23.39 -5.76 -24.30
C LEU A 825 -23.02 -6.93 -23.38
N LEU A 826 -24.00 -7.65 -22.81
CA LEU A 826 -23.79 -8.86 -22.03
C LEU A 826 -23.19 -9.98 -22.88
N GLY A 827 -23.61 -10.13 -24.13
CA GLY A 827 -23.00 -11.06 -25.09
C GLY A 827 -21.51 -10.78 -25.30
N GLY A 828 -21.14 -9.50 -25.43
CA GLY A 828 -19.73 -9.08 -25.53
C GLY A 828 -18.91 -9.42 -24.29
N PHE A 829 -19.48 -9.24 -23.09
CA PHE A 829 -18.82 -9.67 -21.85
C PHE A 829 -18.64 -11.19 -21.78
N VAL A 830 -19.67 -11.96 -22.14
CA VAL A 830 -19.60 -13.43 -22.21
C VAL A 830 -18.50 -13.91 -23.17
N ALA A 831 -18.38 -13.29 -24.34
CA ALA A 831 -17.41 -13.70 -25.36
C ALA A 831 -15.97 -13.40 -24.95
N ILE A 832 -15.69 -12.25 -24.32
CA ILE A 832 -14.32 -11.89 -23.96
C ILE A 832 -13.80 -12.69 -22.75
N THR A 833 -14.68 -13.26 -21.93
CA THR A 833 -14.35 -14.01 -20.70
C THR A 833 -13.20 -15.03 -20.88
N SER A 834 -13.19 -15.81 -21.96
CA SER A 834 -12.12 -16.80 -22.22
C SER A 834 -10.76 -16.17 -22.50
N GLY A 835 -10.72 -15.07 -23.25
CA GLY A 835 -9.50 -14.47 -23.77
C GLY A 835 -9.05 -13.18 -23.08
N CYS A 836 -9.82 -12.68 -22.11
CA CYS A 836 -9.70 -11.33 -21.57
C CYS A 836 -8.32 -10.98 -21.00
N SER A 837 -7.58 -11.98 -20.50
CA SER A 837 -6.22 -11.82 -19.95
C SER A 837 -5.10 -11.98 -20.97
N VAL A 838 -5.36 -12.65 -22.10
CA VAL A 838 -4.35 -13.06 -23.10
C VAL A 838 -4.44 -12.33 -24.44
N VAL A 839 -5.35 -11.36 -24.59
CA VAL A 839 -5.49 -10.56 -25.81
C VAL A 839 -5.17 -9.09 -25.55
N GLU A 840 -4.81 -8.39 -26.64
CA GLU A 840 -4.62 -6.93 -26.61
C GLU A 840 -5.96 -6.19 -26.62
N PRO A 841 -6.03 -4.95 -26.06
CA PRO A 841 -7.26 -4.15 -26.03
C PRO A 841 -7.96 -3.96 -27.39
N TRP A 842 -7.20 -3.86 -28.49
CA TRP A 842 -7.78 -3.71 -29.83
C TRP A 842 -8.53 -4.97 -30.28
N ALA A 843 -8.05 -6.16 -29.90
CA ALA A 843 -8.68 -7.44 -30.27
C ALA A 843 -10.02 -7.62 -29.53
N ALA A 844 -10.15 -7.07 -28.32
CA ALA A 844 -11.40 -7.08 -27.57
C ALA A 844 -12.54 -6.34 -28.30
N LEU A 845 -12.23 -5.31 -29.10
CA LEU A 845 -13.22 -4.64 -29.97
C LEU A 845 -13.77 -5.63 -31.01
N ILE A 846 -12.91 -6.43 -31.63
CA ILE A 846 -13.30 -7.46 -32.61
C ILE A 846 -14.14 -8.55 -31.94
N CYS A 847 -13.75 -9.00 -30.75
CA CYS A 847 -14.50 -9.96 -29.96
C CYS A 847 -15.94 -9.49 -29.75
N GLY A 848 -16.12 -8.26 -29.26
CA GLY A 848 -17.43 -7.66 -29.04
C GLY A 848 -18.22 -7.48 -30.34
N PHE A 849 -17.57 -7.04 -31.41
CA PHE A 849 -18.21 -6.86 -32.70
C PHE A 849 -18.83 -8.16 -33.25
N VAL A 850 -18.06 -9.24 -33.27
CA VAL A 850 -18.55 -10.52 -33.79
C VAL A 850 -19.56 -11.15 -32.84
N SER A 851 -19.36 -11.03 -31.53
CA SER A 851 -20.30 -11.54 -30.53
C SER A 851 -21.71 -10.98 -30.69
N ALA A 852 -21.85 -9.68 -30.99
CA ALA A 852 -23.16 -9.07 -31.27
C ALA A 852 -23.87 -9.74 -32.45
N TRP A 853 -23.14 -10.04 -33.54
CA TRP A 853 -23.71 -10.73 -34.69
C TRP A 853 -24.06 -12.20 -34.42
N VAL A 854 -23.26 -12.88 -33.60
CA VAL A 854 -23.56 -14.25 -33.14
C VAL A 854 -24.89 -14.25 -32.39
N LEU A 855 -25.08 -13.34 -31.44
CA LEU A 855 -26.34 -13.23 -30.69
C LEU A 855 -27.53 -12.92 -31.61
N ILE A 856 -27.41 -11.90 -32.47
CA ILE A 856 -28.47 -11.52 -33.41
C ILE A 856 -28.85 -12.69 -34.32
N GLY A 857 -27.86 -13.41 -34.86
CA GLY A 857 -28.04 -14.56 -35.72
C GLY A 857 -28.72 -15.73 -35.02
N LEU A 858 -28.28 -16.07 -33.81
CA LEU A 858 -28.87 -17.15 -33.02
C LEU A 858 -30.28 -16.82 -32.54
N ASN A 859 -30.58 -15.56 -32.22
CA ASN A 859 -31.94 -15.13 -31.92
C ASN A 859 -32.86 -15.28 -33.14
N ALA A 860 -32.39 -14.90 -34.34
CA ALA A 860 -33.14 -15.12 -35.57
C ALA A 860 -33.37 -16.62 -35.87
N LEU A 861 -32.35 -17.45 -35.61
CA LEU A 861 -32.44 -18.91 -35.77
C LEU A 861 -33.42 -19.53 -34.77
N ALA A 862 -33.39 -19.11 -33.50
CA ALA A 862 -34.31 -19.56 -32.46
C ALA A 862 -35.78 -19.34 -32.87
N LEU A 863 -36.10 -18.14 -33.37
CA LEU A 863 -37.44 -17.83 -33.88
C LEU A 863 -37.84 -18.74 -35.05
N LYS A 864 -36.91 -19.02 -35.97
CA LYS A 864 -37.15 -19.90 -37.13
C LYS A 864 -37.40 -21.35 -36.73
N LEU A 865 -36.69 -21.82 -35.70
CA LEU A 865 -36.82 -23.18 -35.16
C LEU A 865 -37.96 -23.33 -34.14
N ARG A 866 -38.74 -22.26 -33.90
CA ARG A 866 -39.79 -22.22 -32.87
C ARG A 866 -39.27 -22.54 -31.46
N PHE A 867 -38.02 -22.18 -31.20
CA PHE A 867 -37.39 -22.26 -29.89
C PHE A 867 -37.76 -21.02 -29.07
N ASP A 868 -38.13 -21.23 -27.81
CA ASP A 868 -38.52 -20.16 -26.90
C ASP A 868 -37.66 -20.17 -25.64
N ASP A 869 -36.71 -19.23 -25.63
CA ASP A 869 -35.95 -18.86 -24.46
C ASP A 869 -36.42 -17.45 -24.02
N PRO A 870 -37.03 -17.29 -22.84
CA PRO A 870 -37.55 -16.02 -22.35
C PRO A 870 -36.53 -14.89 -22.27
N LEU A 871 -35.27 -15.22 -21.98
CA LEU A 871 -34.20 -14.26 -21.76
C LEU A 871 -33.17 -14.27 -22.88
N GLU A 872 -33.33 -15.17 -23.85
CA GLU A 872 -32.31 -15.46 -24.87
C GLU A 872 -31.00 -16.00 -24.25
N ALA A 873 -31.10 -16.60 -23.05
CA ALA A 873 -29.95 -17.00 -22.25
C ALA A 873 -29.12 -18.10 -22.93
N ALA A 874 -29.75 -19.06 -23.62
CA ALA A 874 -29.05 -20.10 -24.37
C ALA A 874 -28.29 -19.52 -25.57
N GLN A 875 -28.89 -18.58 -26.31
CA GLN A 875 -28.27 -17.91 -27.44
C GLN A 875 -27.11 -17.01 -26.99
N LEU A 876 -27.31 -16.24 -25.92
CA LEU A 876 -26.34 -15.32 -25.37
C LEU A 876 -25.18 -16.08 -24.74
N HIS A 877 -25.43 -16.93 -23.76
CA HIS A 877 -24.36 -17.59 -23.02
C HIS A 877 -23.74 -18.76 -23.80
N GLY A 878 -24.56 -19.60 -24.43
CA GLY A 878 -24.08 -20.72 -25.26
C GLY A 878 -23.41 -20.26 -26.54
N GLY A 879 -24.05 -19.35 -27.27
CA GLY A 879 -23.56 -18.85 -28.55
C GLY A 879 -22.35 -17.93 -28.44
N CYS A 880 -22.46 -16.85 -27.65
CA CYS A 880 -21.34 -15.93 -27.46
C CYS A 880 -20.19 -16.59 -26.68
N GLY A 881 -20.49 -17.54 -25.79
CA GLY A 881 -19.47 -18.34 -25.11
C GLY A 881 -18.66 -19.20 -26.08
N ALA A 882 -19.33 -19.89 -27.01
CA ALA A 882 -18.68 -20.66 -28.07
C ALA A 882 -17.80 -19.77 -28.96
N TRP A 883 -18.29 -18.58 -29.32
CA TRP A 883 -17.47 -17.59 -30.03
C TRP A 883 -16.26 -17.14 -29.21
N GLY A 884 -16.42 -16.93 -27.90
CA GLY A 884 -15.32 -16.55 -27.01
C GLY A 884 -14.17 -17.55 -27.01
N LEU A 885 -14.47 -18.85 -26.93
CA LEU A 885 -13.46 -19.91 -27.03
C LEU A 885 -12.69 -19.85 -28.35
N LEU A 886 -13.42 -19.76 -29.47
CA LEU A 886 -12.82 -19.65 -30.80
C LEU A 886 -11.99 -18.36 -30.95
N PHE A 887 -12.50 -17.23 -30.46
CA PHE A 887 -11.83 -15.94 -30.49
C PHE A 887 -10.47 -16.00 -29.78
N THR A 888 -10.40 -16.58 -28.59
CA THR A 888 -9.13 -16.77 -27.86
C THR A 888 -8.14 -17.61 -28.67
N GLY A 889 -8.61 -18.71 -29.29
CA GLY A 889 -7.79 -19.54 -30.17
C GLY A 889 -7.28 -18.82 -31.42
N LEU A 890 -7.92 -17.74 -31.84
CA LEU A 890 -7.53 -16.93 -32.98
C LEU A 890 -6.59 -15.77 -32.60
N PHE A 891 -6.83 -15.10 -31.47
CA PHE A 891 -6.25 -13.78 -31.16
C PHE A 891 -5.36 -13.72 -29.89
N ALA A 892 -5.21 -14.80 -29.13
CA ALA A 892 -4.31 -14.79 -27.97
C ALA A 892 -2.87 -14.42 -28.38
N LYS A 893 -2.25 -13.49 -27.65
CA LYS A 893 -0.88 -13.02 -27.91
C LYS A 893 0.12 -13.86 -27.13
N GLU A 894 1.20 -14.30 -27.78
CA GLU A 894 2.23 -15.18 -27.20
C GLU A 894 2.70 -14.69 -25.83
N GLU A 895 3.16 -13.45 -25.76
CA GLU A 895 3.67 -12.81 -24.54
C GLU A 895 2.66 -12.85 -23.39
N LEU A 896 1.36 -12.65 -23.70
CA LEU A 896 0.32 -12.59 -22.68
C LEU A 896 -0.10 -14.00 -22.23
N VAL A 897 -0.10 -14.97 -23.13
CA VAL A 897 -0.29 -16.39 -22.80
C VAL A 897 0.80 -16.86 -21.83
N VAL A 898 2.06 -16.53 -22.13
CA VAL A 898 3.20 -16.86 -21.27
C VAL A 898 3.08 -16.14 -19.92
N GLN A 899 2.75 -14.84 -19.90
CA GLN A 899 2.55 -14.09 -18.64
C GLN A 899 1.47 -14.70 -17.74
N VAL A 900 0.37 -15.22 -18.31
CA VAL A 900 -0.75 -15.74 -17.52
C VAL A 900 -0.52 -17.17 -17.05
N TYR A 901 0.02 -18.04 -17.90
CA TYR A 901 0.08 -19.49 -17.63
C TYR A 901 1.48 -20.04 -17.39
N ASN A 902 2.51 -19.23 -17.58
CA ASN A 902 3.92 -19.58 -17.39
C ASN A 902 4.68 -18.43 -16.70
N SER A 903 3.99 -17.69 -15.82
CA SER A 903 4.62 -16.61 -15.03
C SER A 903 5.78 -17.17 -14.21
N GLY A 904 6.96 -16.54 -14.33
CA GLY A 904 8.17 -17.02 -13.65
C GLY A 904 9.19 -17.73 -14.57
N GLU A 905 8.78 -18.12 -15.78
CA GLU A 905 9.62 -18.90 -16.69
C GLU A 905 10.13 -18.05 -17.88
N VAL A 906 11.44 -18.14 -18.20
CA VAL A 906 12.08 -17.35 -19.26
C VAL A 906 12.36 -18.23 -20.48
N GLY A 907 12.09 -17.71 -21.67
CA GLY A 907 12.44 -18.36 -22.94
C GLY A 907 11.51 -19.50 -23.39
N LEU A 908 10.39 -19.72 -22.69
CA LEU A 908 9.37 -20.66 -23.13
C LEU A 908 8.53 -20.08 -24.27
N ARG A 909 8.19 -20.96 -25.21
CA ARG A 909 7.21 -20.70 -26.26
C ARG A 909 6.05 -21.65 -26.11
N ARG A 910 4.84 -21.11 -26.17
CA ARG A 910 3.60 -21.85 -26.12
C ARG A 910 2.76 -21.50 -27.33
N PRO A 911 2.06 -22.45 -27.97
CA PRO A 911 1.13 -22.11 -29.04
C PRO A 911 0.15 -21.05 -28.56
N PHE A 912 -0.07 -20.04 -29.39
CA PHE A 912 -0.92 -18.89 -29.13
C PHE A 912 -1.89 -18.69 -30.30
N GLY A 913 -2.55 -17.54 -30.40
CA GLY A 913 -3.59 -17.27 -31.37
C GLY A 913 -3.15 -17.56 -32.82
N LEU A 914 -3.98 -18.31 -33.56
CA LEU A 914 -3.69 -18.69 -34.94
C LEU A 914 -3.42 -17.47 -35.84
N LEU A 915 -4.22 -16.41 -35.71
CA LEU A 915 -4.08 -15.18 -36.50
C LEU A 915 -2.95 -14.26 -35.99
N MET A 916 -2.40 -14.58 -34.81
CA MET A 916 -1.23 -13.90 -34.24
C MET A 916 0.08 -14.59 -34.67
N GLY A 917 0.02 -15.75 -35.34
CA GLY A 917 1.20 -16.52 -35.76
C GLY A 917 1.51 -17.74 -34.89
N GLY A 918 0.66 -18.07 -33.93
CA GLY A 918 0.90 -19.14 -32.93
C GLY A 918 0.61 -20.58 -33.38
N GLY A 919 0.28 -20.77 -34.66
CA GLY A 919 -0.11 -22.09 -35.20
C GLY A 919 -1.51 -22.53 -34.76
N TRP A 920 -1.87 -23.78 -35.06
CA TRP A 920 -3.23 -24.30 -34.83
C TRP A 920 -3.45 -24.85 -33.40
N GLY A 921 -2.39 -25.08 -32.63
CA GLY A 921 -2.46 -25.85 -31.37
C GLY A 921 -3.47 -25.30 -30.36
N LEU A 922 -3.43 -23.98 -30.09
CA LEU A 922 -4.38 -23.35 -29.18
C LEU A 922 -5.81 -23.41 -29.72
N LEU A 923 -6.03 -23.05 -31.00
CA LEU A 923 -7.36 -23.13 -31.61
C LEU A 923 -7.93 -24.56 -31.57
N GLY A 924 -7.08 -25.57 -31.80
CA GLY A 924 -7.45 -26.98 -31.68
C GLY A 924 -7.93 -27.33 -30.27
N ALA A 925 -7.23 -26.86 -29.24
CA ALA A 925 -7.62 -27.10 -27.85
C ALA A 925 -8.97 -26.43 -27.51
N GLN A 926 -9.19 -25.19 -27.94
CA GLN A 926 -10.47 -24.48 -27.76
C GLN A 926 -11.64 -25.20 -28.44
N VAL A 927 -11.43 -25.76 -29.64
CA VAL A 927 -12.45 -26.55 -30.34
C VAL A 927 -12.77 -27.84 -29.58
N VAL A 928 -11.75 -28.51 -29.04
CA VAL A 928 -11.97 -29.72 -28.22
C VAL A 928 -12.74 -29.38 -26.94
N GLU A 929 -12.40 -28.29 -26.25
CA GLU A 929 -13.15 -27.81 -25.09
C GLU A 929 -14.62 -27.56 -25.45
N LEU A 930 -14.87 -26.78 -26.51
CA LEU A 930 -16.22 -26.48 -27.00
C LEU A 930 -17.04 -27.75 -27.22
N LEU A 931 -16.48 -28.74 -27.93
CA LEU A 931 -17.15 -30.00 -28.23
C LEU A 931 -17.35 -30.87 -26.98
N ALA A 932 -16.37 -30.89 -26.06
CA ALA A 932 -16.46 -31.63 -24.81
C ALA A 932 -17.58 -31.07 -23.92
N ILE A 933 -17.65 -29.75 -23.76
CA ILE A 933 -18.72 -29.07 -23.01
C ILE A 933 -20.07 -29.35 -23.66
N LEU A 934 -20.17 -29.16 -24.98
CA LEU A 934 -21.42 -29.40 -25.72
C LEU A 934 -21.89 -30.84 -25.52
N GLY A 935 -21.00 -31.84 -25.66
CA GLY A 935 -21.33 -33.25 -25.49
C GLY A 935 -21.74 -33.60 -24.06
N TRP A 936 -20.94 -33.23 -23.06
CA TRP A 936 -21.16 -33.58 -21.66
C TRP A 936 -22.41 -32.96 -21.07
N VAL A 937 -22.56 -31.65 -21.25
CA VAL A 937 -23.73 -30.93 -20.74
C VAL A 937 -24.98 -31.40 -21.47
N SER A 938 -24.90 -31.69 -22.77
CA SER A 938 -26.04 -32.27 -23.50
C SER A 938 -26.43 -33.64 -22.95
N ILE A 939 -25.49 -34.56 -22.78
CA ILE A 939 -25.78 -35.92 -22.29
C ILE A 939 -26.42 -35.87 -20.89
N THR A 940 -25.83 -35.10 -19.99
CA THR A 940 -26.26 -35.04 -18.59
C THR A 940 -27.56 -34.27 -18.41
N MET A 941 -27.65 -33.06 -18.96
CA MET A 941 -28.81 -32.18 -18.74
C MET A 941 -30.01 -32.59 -19.60
N ALA A 942 -29.82 -33.05 -20.84
CA ALA A 942 -30.93 -33.58 -21.62
C ALA A 942 -31.54 -34.79 -20.95
N LEU A 943 -30.72 -35.72 -20.42
CA LEU A 943 -31.21 -36.87 -19.68
C LEU A 943 -32.00 -36.44 -18.44
N LEU A 944 -31.48 -35.50 -17.65
CA LEU A 944 -32.18 -34.97 -16.47
C LEU A 944 -33.56 -34.40 -16.86
N PHE A 945 -33.59 -33.47 -17.81
CA PHE A 945 -34.84 -32.81 -18.21
C PHE A 945 -35.83 -33.79 -18.87
N LEU A 946 -35.34 -34.79 -19.63
CA LEU A 946 -36.18 -35.85 -20.16
C LEU A 946 -36.81 -36.70 -19.06
N VAL A 947 -36.05 -37.08 -18.04
CA VAL A 947 -36.56 -37.83 -16.87
C VAL A 947 -37.61 -37.01 -16.14
N LEU A 948 -37.32 -35.74 -15.81
CA LEU A 948 -38.28 -34.85 -15.16
C LEU A 948 -39.55 -34.64 -16.00
N SER A 949 -39.42 -34.54 -17.32
CA SER A 949 -40.54 -34.43 -18.26
C SER A 949 -41.40 -35.70 -18.26
N LYS A 950 -40.77 -36.89 -18.34
CA LYS A 950 -41.47 -38.19 -18.29
C LYS A 950 -42.18 -38.42 -16.96
N LEU A 951 -41.62 -37.94 -15.85
CA LEU A 951 -42.24 -37.98 -14.53
C LEU A 951 -43.30 -36.87 -14.32
N ARG A 952 -43.52 -36.00 -15.30
CA ARG A 952 -44.43 -34.82 -15.22
C ARG A 952 -44.07 -33.84 -14.09
N LEU A 953 -42.78 -33.76 -13.77
CA LEU A 953 -42.22 -32.86 -12.76
C LEU A 953 -41.57 -31.62 -13.37
N LEU A 954 -41.44 -31.55 -14.71
CA LEU A 954 -40.74 -30.44 -15.38
C LEU A 954 -41.62 -29.21 -15.58
N ARG A 955 -42.75 -29.34 -16.29
CA ARG A 955 -43.59 -28.21 -16.72
C ARG A 955 -44.87 -28.09 -15.88
N ILE A 956 -45.30 -26.88 -15.59
CA ILE A 956 -46.60 -26.60 -14.97
C ILE A 956 -47.78 -26.84 -15.93
N SER A 957 -49.01 -26.84 -15.41
CA SER A 957 -50.21 -26.95 -16.26
C SER A 957 -50.43 -25.68 -17.09
N VAL A 958 -51.17 -25.80 -18.20
CA VAL A 958 -51.52 -24.65 -19.05
C VAL A 958 -52.30 -23.60 -18.27
N ASP A 959 -53.19 -24.02 -17.37
CA ASP A 959 -53.98 -23.09 -16.54
C ASP A 959 -53.10 -22.30 -15.57
N GLU A 960 -52.11 -22.96 -14.95
CA GLU A 960 -51.12 -22.30 -14.08
C GLU A 960 -50.24 -21.32 -14.87
N GLU A 961 -49.81 -21.71 -16.07
CA GLU A 961 -49.01 -20.85 -16.95
C GLU A 961 -49.78 -19.61 -17.41
N LEU A 962 -51.08 -19.75 -17.70
CA LEU A 962 -51.97 -18.64 -18.05
C LEU A 962 -52.24 -17.72 -16.86
N ALA A 963 -52.47 -18.28 -15.66
CA ALA A 963 -52.66 -17.51 -14.42
C ALA A 963 -51.38 -16.75 -14.00
N GLY A 964 -50.21 -17.36 -14.19
CA GLY A 964 -48.92 -16.87 -13.70
C GLY A 964 -48.50 -17.57 -12.41
N LEU A 965 -47.19 -17.84 -12.30
CA LEU A 965 -46.59 -18.57 -11.19
C LEU A 965 -46.67 -17.83 -9.86
N ASP A 966 -46.68 -16.49 -9.89
CA ASP A 966 -46.75 -15.67 -8.67
C ASP A 966 -48.04 -15.97 -7.89
N VAL A 967 -49.18 -16.00 -8.58
CA VAL A 967 -50.47 -16.31 -7.96
C VAL A 967 -50.65 -17.80 -7.72
N SER A 968 -50.34 -18.64 -8.72
CA SER A 968 -50.63 -20.07 -8.68
C SER A 968 -49.72 -20.86 -7.73
N ARG A 969 -48.49 -20.40 -7.47
CA ARG A 969 -47.49 -21.12 -6.65
C ARG A 969 -46.93 -20.32 -5.47
N HIS A 970 -46.99 -18.99 -5.50
CA HIS A 970 -46.37 -18.14 -4.46
C HIS A 970 -47.36 -17.30 -3.65
N GLY A 971 -48.66 -17.50 -3.85
CA GLY A 971 -49.71 -16.96 -2.98
C GLY A 971 -49.95 -15.46 -3.08
N GLY A 972 -49.43 -14.77 -4.11
CA GLY A 972 -49.63 -13.33 -4.29
C GLY A 972 -48.85 -12.72 -5.45
N TYR A 973 -49.07 -11.44 -5.71
CA TYR A 973 -48.36 -10.69 -6.75
C TYR A 973 -47.05 -10.09 -6.23
N ALA A 974 -46.03 -9.98 -7.08
CA ALA A 974 -44.77 -9.31 -6.74
C ALA A 974 -44.96 -7.82 -6.41
N TYR A 975 -45.98 -7.19 -6.98
CA TYR A 975 -46.32 -5.78 -6.78
C TYR A 975 -47.66 -5.67 -6.07
N ALA A 976 -47.73 -4.84 -5.03
CA ALA A 976 -49.00 -4.40 -4.48
C ALA A 976 -49.55 -3.34 -5.42
N ASP A 977 -50.69 -3.59 -6.06
CA ASP A 977 -51.42 -2.58 -6.80
C ASP A 977 -52.71 -2.26 -6.04
N ASP A 978 -52.91 -0.98 -5.70
CA ASP A 978 -54.09 -0.49 -4.96
C ASP A 978 -55.39 -0.54 -5.81
N ASN A 979 -55.33 -1.00 -7.08
CA ASN A 979 -56.39 -0.82 -8.08
C ASN A 979 -56.86 -2.08 -8.82
N HIS A 980 -56.58 -3.30 -8.35
CA HIS A 980 -57.33 -4.48 -8.81
C HIS A 980 -58.09 -5.12 -7.65
N PRO A 981 -59.41 -5.39 -7.80
CA PRO A 981 -60.14 -6.14 -6.80
C PRO A 981 -59.44 -7.48 -6.62
N ARG A 982 -59.24 -7.84 -5.35
CA ARG A 982 -58.88 -9.20 -4.95
C ARG A 982 -59.79 -10.17 -5.71
N PHE A 983 -59.30 -11.38 -5.96
CA PHE A 983 -60.06 -12.64 -5.96
C PHE A 983 -59.69 -13.61 -7.10
N TYR A 984 -58.62 -14.37 -6.87
CA TYR A 984 -58.59 -15.78 -7.31
C TYR A 984 -59.32 -16.68 -6.29
N GLY A 985 -59.31 -16.29 -5.00
CA GLY A 985 -60.03 -16.96 -3.92
C GLY A 985 -61.56 -16.97 -4.05
N GLU A 986 -62.21 -15.93 -4.61
CA GLU A 986 -63.65 -16.01 -4.91
C GLU A 986 -63.94 -16.78 -6.20
N TYR A 987 -63.02 -16.87 -7.16
CA TYR A 987 -63.27 -17.65 -8.38
C TYR A 987 -63.40 -19.16 -8.08
N LEU A 988 -62.54 -19.66 -7.18
CA LEU A 988 -62.64 -21.03 -6.65
C LEU A 988 -63.87 -21.19 -5.76
N ARG A 989 -64.20 -20.18 -4.93
CA ARG A 989 -65.38 -20.20 -4.07
C ARG A 989 -66.70 -20.19 -4.87
N ILE A 990 -66.75 -19.47 -6.00
CA ILE A 990 -67.90 -19.45 -6.92
C ILE A 990 -68.02 -20.77 -7.70
N GLN A 991 -66.91 -21.46 -7.99
CA GLN A 991 -66.96 -22.81 -8.58
C GLN A 991 -67.42 -23.88 -7.59
N ASP A 992 -67.05 -23.77 -6.32
CA ASP A 992 -67.52 -24.68 -5.28
C ASP A 992 -68.99 -24.39 -4.89
N GLU A 993 -69.40 -23.12 -4.84
CA GLU A 993 -70.80 -22.71 -4.62
C GLU A 993 -71.71 -23.00 -5.84
N ALA A 994 -71.16 -23.15 -7.05
CA ALA A 994 -71.90 -23.61 -8.24
C ALA A 994 -71.98 -25.15 -8.37
N ARG A 995 -71.30 -25.89 -7.47
CA ARG A 995 -71.31 -27.37 -7.41
C ARG A 995 -71.98 -27.93 -6.13
N SER A 996 -72.40 -27.07 -5.22
CA SER A 996 -73.35 -27.36 -4.12
C SER A 996 -74.76 -26.94 -4.51
#